data_AF-A0A9D5DBE4-F1
#
_entry.id   AF-A0A9D5DBE4-F1
#
_cell.length_a   1.000
_cell.length_b   1.000
_cell.length_c   1.000
_cell.angle_alpha   90.00
_cell.angle_beta   90.00
_cell.angle_gamma   90.00
#
_symmetry.space_group_name_H-M   'P 1'
#
loop_
_entity.id
_entity.type
_entity.pdbx_description
1 polymer ?
#
loop_
_entity_poly.entity_id
_entity_poly.type
_entity_poly.pdbx_seq_one_letter_code
_entity_poly.pdbx_strand_id
1 'polypeptide(L)'
;MALPCPKCPSSSHFAPSPARHPRTMASPSISSIQSQPKRYFLKRSTSGSARSRPWNVVYMLEASTKEPVHTKIEVPLKNVGNGSVSKISSEEFRDLSGINVSKEESTVSITVVGASGDLAKKKIFPALFALYYEDCLPEHFTIFGYARSKMTDAELRDMVSKTLTCRIDKRENCSDKMEQFLKRCFYHSGQYDSEDNFAELDKKLKEHEAGRLSNRLFYLSIPPNIFIDVVKCASTSASSANGWTRVIVEKPFGRDSESSAALTGGLKQYLTEEQIFRIDHYLGKELVENLSVLRFSNLVFEPLWSRQYIRNVQLIFSEDFGTEGRGGYFDHYGIIRDIMQNHLLQILALFAMETPVSLDAEDIRNEKVKVLRSMRPLQLEDVVIGQYKSHTKGGVTYPAYTDDKTVPKDSLTPTFAAAALFIDNARWDGVPFLMKAGKALHNRRAEIRVQFRHVPGNLYKKNFGTDLDRATNELVIRVQPDEAIYLKINNKIPGLGMRLDRSNLNLHYAARYSKEIPDAYERLLLDAIEGERRLFIRSDELDAAWSLFTPLLKELEEKKIAPELYPYGSRGPVGAHYLAAKYNVRWGKPFTRQENTVIQTCVVACYGLAFSGGFGSYILAMNQKTYELIGPDYPGNRAEDVKNPSLGWMIGFMFVVSFLGLFSLVALRKVMVIDYKLTYPSGTATALLINSFHTNTGAELAGKQVRCLGKYLSISFFWSCFKWFFSGVGDSCGFDNFPTLGLEAFKYTFYFDFSPTYIGCGLICPHIVNCSVLLGAIISWGVLWPFITQHAGDWYPDNLGSNDFKGLYGYKVFIAISLILGDGLYNLIKILYESGKAVCDAQLKKISLPIVSNHENEDPELSEEEKLQNKVFVKDSIPTWFAASGYVALAAISTAIIPIIFPQIPWYLVLVCYILAPMFAFCNSYGTGLTDWNLSSTYGKICLFIFASLVRSNGGVIAGLAACGVMMSIVSTAADLMQDFKTGYLTLSSPRSMFVSQLIGTALGCVIAPLTFWLYWKAFDIGSPDGAYKAPYAVIFREMAIIGVQGFSSLPKHCLSICCVFFISAIVINLLKDWTPPKVSKFIPIPMAMAVPFYIGAYFAIDMFVGTVILFVWERINKKDADDFAGAMASGLICGDGIWTVPSAILSIFRIDPPICMSFASSSST
;
A
#
# COMPACT_ATOMS: atom_id res chain seq x y z
N MET A 1 56.23 -3.78 24.69
CA MET A 1 56.53 -2.46 25.28
C MET A 1 55.22 -1.93 25.85
N ALA A 2 54.91 -2.00 27.15
CA ALA A 2 55.61 -1.50 28.35
C ALA A 2 55.17 -0.08 28.77
N LEU A 3 54.04 -0.01 29.51
CA LEU A 3 53.75 0.85 30.69
C LEU A 3 53.80 2.42 30.54
N PRO A 4 53.20 3.23 31.45
CA PRO A 4 52.73 2.91 32.81
C PRO A 4 51.33 3.42 33.26
N CYS A 5 50.93 2.93 34.45
CA CYS A 5 49.91 3.48 35.38
C CYS A 5 50.47 4.72 36.15
N PRO A 6 49.88 5.35 37.22
CA PRO A 6 48.86 4.86 38.19
C PRO A 6 47.82 5.86 38.78
N LYS A 7 46.83 5.35 39.56
CA LYS A 7 46.43 5.73 40.96
C LYS A 7 44.93 5.66 41.30
N CYS A 8 44.63 4.97 42.40
CA CYS A 8 43.41 4.97 43.25
C CYS A 8 43.57 6.00 44.42
N PRO A 9 42.67 6.19 45.42
CA PRO A 9 41.63 5.26 45.93
C PRO A 9 40.29 5.82 46.54
N SER A 10 39.51 4.87 47.09
CA SER A 10 38.61 4.93 48.28
C SER A 10 37.08 5.13 48.04
N SER A 11 36.14 4.50 48.78
CA SER A 11 36.20 3.39 49.76
C SER A 11 34.84 2.66 49.94
N SER A 12 34.90 1.47 50.53
CA SER A 12 33.88 0.48 51.00
C SER A 12 32.64 1.02 51.77
N HIS A 13 31.53 0.28 52.05
CA HIS A 13 31.46 -1.02 52.78
C HIS A 13 30.04 -1.67 52.89
N PHE A 14 30.02 -2.99 53.15
CA PHE A 14 29.05 -3.83 53.91
C PHE A 14 27.62 -4.21 53.40
N ALA A 15 27.30 -5.49 53.63
CA ALA A 15 25.96 -6.12 53.70
C ALA A 15 25.85 -6.87 55.07
N PRO A 16 24.65 -7.20 55.60
CA PRO A 16 24.13 -8.58 55.49
C PRO A 16 22.57 -8.75 55.50
N SER A 17 22.10 -10.00 55.48
CA SER A 17 20.69 -10.49 55.57
C SER A 17 20.32 -10.91 57.03
N PRO A 18 19.22 -11.64 57.41
CA PRO A 18 17.92 -12.02 56.77
C PRO A 18 16.65 -11.97 57.72
N ALA A 19 15.50 -12.54 57.27
CA ALA A 19 14.54 -13.42 58.05
C ALA A 19 13.05 -13.04 58.36
N ARG A 20 12.14 -13.94 57.90
CA ARG A 20 10.91 -14.59 58.49
C ARG A 20 9.56 -13.88 58.83
N HIS A 21 8.51 -14.52 58.30
CA HIS A 21 7.06 -14.66 58.66
C HIS A 21 6.69 -14.78 60.18
N PRO A 22 5.39 -14.66 60.65
CA PRO A 22 4.17 -15.32 60.09
C PRO A 22 2.77 -14.65 60.29
N ARG A 23 1.71 -15.47 60.11
CA ARG A 23 0.25 -15.20 59.99
C ARG A 23 -0.50 -14.84 61.29
N THR A 24 -1.72 -14.29 61.15
CA THR A 24 -2.91 -14.55 62.01
C THR A 24 -4.21 -14.67 61.19
N MET A 25 -5.22 -15.38 61.73
CA MET A 25 -6.56 -15.65 61.15
C MET A 25 -7.68 -15.28 62.15
N ALA A 26 -8.91 -15.02 61.65
CA ALA A 26 -10.27 -15.30 62.20
C ALA A 26 -11.28 -14.24 61.69
N SER A 27 -12.45 -14.46 61.03
CA SER A 27 -13.59 -15.42 61.15
C SER A 27 -14.59 -15.08 62.30
N PRO A 28 -15.91 -15.43 62.27
CA PRO A 28 -16.74 -16.12 61.25
C PRO A 28 -18.23 -15.62 61.06
N SER A 29 -18.97 -16.22 60.10
CA SER A 29 -20.44 -16.59 60.08
C SER A 29 -20.94 -16.61 58.61
N ILE A 30 -21.51 -17.64 57.96
CA ILE A 30 -22.35 -18.84 58.24
C ILE A 30 -23.88 -18.61 58.11
N SER A 31 -24.50 -19.50 57.33
CA SER A 31 -25.93 -19.68 56.99
C SER A 31 -26.51 -18.74 55.91
N SER A 32 -27.43 -19.16 55.04
CA SER A 32 -28.19 -20.43 54.99
C SER A 32 -28.38 -21.00 53.56
N ILE A 33 -28.43 -22.33 53.48
CA ILE A 33 -28.83 -23.16 52.32
C ILE A 33 -30.35 -23.07 52.11
N GLN A 34 -30.84 -23.02 50.86
CA GLN A 34 -31.95 -23.89 50.39
C GLN A 34 -32.15 -23.84 48.86
N SER A 35 -32.92 -24.81 48.34
CA SER A 35 -32.77 -25.34 46.98
C SER A 35 -34.09 -25.81 46.34
N GLN A 36 -34.23 -25.63 45.01
CA GLN A 36 -35.22 -26.31 44.12
C GLN A 36 -36.70 -25.93 44.42
N PRO A 37 -37.73 -26.32 43.62
CA PRO A 37 -37.84 -27.21 42.43
C PRO A 37 -38.32 -26.49 41.12
N LYS A 38 -38.03 -26.94 39.89
CA LYS A 38 -38.55 -28.08 39.05
C LYS A 38 -40.05 -28.06 38.65
N ARG A 39 -40.28 -27.96 37.31
CA ARG A 39 -41.41 -28.47 36.46
C ARG A 39 -42.81 -27.88 36.74
N TYR A 40 -43.68 -27.60 35.76
CA TYR A 40 -44.33 -28.45 34.70
C TYR A 40 -44.58 -27.60 33.40
N PHE A 41 -44.45 -28.10 32.15
CA PHE A 41 -45.41 -28.91 31.35
C PHE A 41 -46.85 -28.31 31.32
N LEU A 42 -47.56 -28.00 30.23
CA LEU A 42 -47.76 -28.50 28.84
C LEU A 42 -48.29 -27.32 27.95
N LYS A 43 -48.68 -27.37 26.66
CA LYS A 43 -49.05 -28.45 25.70
C LYS A 43 -48.91 -27.98 24.23
N ARG A 44 -48.87 -28.92 23.27
CA ARG A 44 -48.93 -28.72 21.81
C ARG A 44 -50.38 -28.72 21.26
N SER A 45 -50.59 -28.03 20.15
CA SER A 45 -51.38 -28.47 18.98
C SER A 45 -50.94 -27.63 17.75
N THR A 46 -50.47 -28.13 16.59
CA THR A 46 -51.15 -28.94 15.54
C THR A 46 -52.51 -28.33 15.14
N SER A 47 -52.85 -28.06 13.87
CA SER A 47 -52.41 -28.62 12.58
C SER A 47 -52.82 -27.71 11.40
N GLY A 48 -52.24 -27.87 10.20
CA GLY A 48 -52.84 -27.30 8.97
C GLY A 48 -51.88 -27.20 7.77
N SER A 49 -52.05 -28.08 6.77
CA SER A 49 -51.31 -28.03 5.49
C SER A 49 -52.15 -27.33 4.42
N ALA A 50 -51.54 -26.52 3.54
CA ALA A 50 -51.71 -26.64 2.07
C ALA A 50 -50.95 -25.56 1.24
N ARG A 51 -50.14 -26.05 0.29
CA ARG A 51 -49.99 -25.65 -1.14
C ARG A 51 -49.70 -24.19 -1.60
N SER A 52 -48.90 -24.20 -2.68
CA SER A 52 -48.83 -23.27 -3.84
C SER A 52 -48.11 -21.91 -3.77
N ARG A 53 -47.19 -21.77 -4.73
CA ARG A 53 -46.55 -20.55 -5.31
C ARG A 53 -47.61 -19.65 -6.01
N PRO A 54 -47.29 -18.50 -6.66
CA PRO A 54 -45.98 -17.82 -6.84
C PRO A 54 -46.03 -16.27 -6.61
N TRP A 55 -44.95 -15.60 -7.04
CA TRP A 55 -44.75 -14.13 -7.13
C TRP A 55 -45.65 -13.42 -8.17
N ASN A 56 -45.99 -12.15 -7.89
CA ASN A 56 -46.15 -10.97 -8.78
C ASN A 56 -46.44 -9.77 -7.83
N VAL A 57 -45.78 -8.60 -7.78
CA VAL A 57 -45.23 -7.62 -8.76
C VAL A 57 -46.30 -6.63 -9.28
N VAL A 58 -45.98 -5.31 -9.18
CA VAL A 58 -46.70 -4.07 -9.63
C VAL A 58 -48.01 -3.74 -8.83
N TYR A 59 -48.24 -2.53 -8.25
CA TYR A 59 -48.34 -1.22 -8.89
C TYR A 59 -48.12 0.02 -7.99
N MET A 60 -47.72 1.14 -8.62
CA MET A 60 -47.87 2.52 -8.10
C MET A 60 -49.34 2.94 -8.07
N LEU A 61 -49.67 3.96 -7.27
CA LEU A 61 -50.76 4.89 -7.55
C LEU A 61 -50.48 6.27 -6.95
N GLU A 62 -50.55 7.31 -7.79
CA GLU A 62 -50.62 8.71 -7.38
C GLU A 62 -52.06 9.09 -6.98
N ALA A 63 -52.22 10.14 -6.16
CA ALA A 63 -53.47 10.90 -6.09
C ALA A 63 -53.20 12.37 -5.69
N SER A 64 -54.03 13.27 -6.21
CA SER A 64 -53.79 14.73 -6.26
C SER A 64 -54.55 15.54 -5.20
N THR A 65 -54.38 16.86 -5.25
CA THR A 65 -54.74 17.90 -4.27
C THR A 65 -56.25 18.16 -4.09
N LYS A 66 -56.64 18.67 -2.90
CA LYS A 66 -57.64 19.74 -2.69
C LYS A 66 -57.66 20.31 -1.26
N GLU A 67 -58.19 21.52 -1.12
CA GLU A 67 -58.19 22.41 0.05
C GLU A 67 -59.32 22.15 1.09
N PRO A 68 -59.35 22.84 2.27
CA PRO A 68 -59.93 22.29 3.50
C PRO A 68 -61.33 22.80 3.89
N VAL A 69 -61.99 22.09 4.81
CA VAL A 69 -63.15 22.58 5.58
C VAL A 69 -63.06 22.14 7.05
N HIS A 70 -63.44 23.03 7.97
CA HIS A 70 -63.45 22.84 9.43
C HIS A 70 -64.46 21.79 9.92
N THR A 71 -64.12 21.04 10.99
CA THR A 71 -64.92 21.09 12.24
C THR A 71 -64.21 20.56 13.49
N LYS A 72 -64.42 21.34 14.55
CA LYS A 72 -64.16 21.16 15.98
C LYS A 72 -64.43 19.77 16.59
N ILE A 73 -63.62 19.40 17.59
CA ILE A 73 -64.08 18.77 18.84
C ILE A 73 -63.40 19.49 20.02
N GLU A 74 -64.18 19.81 21.05
CA GLU A 74 -63.76 20.56 22.25
C GLU A 74 -63.35 19.62 23.40
N VAL A 75 -62.47 20.10 24.31
CA VAL A 75 -62.20 19.46 25.61
C VAL A 75 -62.57 20.46 26.72
N PRO A 76 -63.41 20.09 27.70
CA PRO A 76 -63.89 21.04 28.70
C PRO A 76 -62.94 21.18 29.89
N LEU A 77 -62.63 22.41 30.27
CA LEU A 77 -62.06 22.77 31.57
C LEU A 77 -62.86 23.94 32.16
N LYS A 78 -63.32 23.80 33.41
CA LYS A 78 -64.15 24.80 34.10
C LYS A 78 -63.36 25.55 35.17
N ASN A 79 -63.18 26.85 34.93
CA ASN A 79 -63.16 27.98 35.87
C ASN A 79 -62.40 27.86 37.20
N VAL A 80 -61.19 28.44 37.24
CA VAL A 80 -60.84 29.69 37.97
C VAL A 80 -59.77 30.40 37.11
N GLY A 81 -59.70 31.73 36.92
CA GLY A 81 -60.54 32.88 37.32
C GLY A 81 -60.12 34.13 36.50
N ASN A 82 -60.68 35.32 36.77
CA ASN A 82 -60.40 36.52 35.95
C ASN A 82 -59.20 37.37 36.43
N GLY A 83 -58.29 37.67 35.50
CA GLY A 83 -57.25 38.70 35.59
C GLY A 83 -56.54 38.81 34.24
N SER A 84 -56.65 39.95 33.55
CA SER A 84 -56.23 40.08 32.15
C SER A 84 -54.71 40.08 31.96
N VAL A 85 -54.20 39.11 31.20
CA VAL A 85 -52.86 39.15 30.60
C VAL A 85 -53.02 39.05 29.08
N SER A 86 -52.54 40.06 28.37
CA SER A 86 -52.50 40.09 26.90
C SER A 86 -51.61 38.98 26.34
N LYS A 87 -51.94 38.48 25.15
CA LYS A 87 -51.02 37.64 24.39
C LYS A 87 -49.84 38.49 23.92
N ILE A 88 -48.75 38.41 24.65
CA ILE A 88 -47.44 38.95 24.24
C ILE A 88 -47.03 38.23 22.95
N SER A 89 -46.86 38.98 21.86
CA SER A 89 -46.42 38.44 20.58
C SER A 89 -44.90 38.23 20.58
N SER A 90 -44.38 37.53 19.58
CA SER A 90 -42.93 37.36 19.37
C SER A 90 -42.18 38.66 19.01
N GLU A 91 -42.84 39.82 19.05
CA GLU A 91 -42.22 41.15 18.86
C GLU A 91 -41.81 41.78 20.21
N GLU A 92 -42.56 41.56 21.29
CA GLU A 92 -42.31 42.17 22.61
C GLU A 92 -41.10 41.57 23.37
N PHE A 93 -40.56 40.43 22.91
CA PHE A 93 -39.33 39.86 23.50
C PHE A 93 -38.03 40.55 23.02
N ARG A 94 -38.12 41.58 22.16
CA ARG A 94 -36.97 42.36 21.67
C ARG A 94 -36.64 43.62 22.48
N ASP A 95 -37.54 44.07 23.36
CA ASP A 95 -37.43 45.39 24.01
C ASP A 95 -36.69 45.42 25.37
N LEU A 96 -35.92 44.37 25.70
CA LEU A 96 -35.18 44.25 26.98
C LEU A 96 -33.65 44.15 26.81
N SER A 97 -33.09 44.90 25.86
CA SER A 97 -31.70 45.36 25.88
C SER A 97 -31.59 46.68 25.11
N GLY A 98 -31.09 47.74 25.75
CA GLY A 98 -31.37 49.12 25.33
C GLY A 98 -30.77 49.60 23.99
N ILE A 99 -31.37 50.70 23.51
CA ILE A 99 -31.08 51.45 22.28
C ILE A 99 -31.58 50.77 20.98
N ASN A 100 -32.91 50.76 20.82
CA ASN A 100 -33.54 50.72 19.50
C ASN A 100 -33.21 52.01 18.73
N VAL A 101 -32.19 51.97 17.86
CA VAL A 101 -32.20 52.80 16.65
C VAL A 101 -33.15 52.10 15.67
N SER A 102 -34.13 52.83 15.13
CA SER A 102 -35.09 52.28 14.17
C SER A 102 -34.35 51.75 12.93
N LYS A 103 -34.75 50.56 12.45
CA LYS A 103 -34.11 49.95 11.26
C LYS A 103 -34.19 50.82 10.00
N GLU A 104 -35.16 51.73 9.96
CA GLU A 104 -35.40 52.68 8.86
C GLU A 104 -34.35 53.82 8.80
N GLU A 105 -33.60 54.10 9.88
CA GLU A 105 -32.69 55.26 9.98
C GLU A 105 -31.21 54.95 9.65
N SER A 106 -30.84 53.69 9.41
CA SER A 106 -29.43 53.29 9.16
C SER A 106 -29.19 52.74 7.75
N THR A 107 -27.94 52.82 7.28
CA THR A 107 -27.52 52.32 5.96
C THR A 107 -26.12 51.70 6.03
N VAL A 108 -25.83 50.70 5.20
CA VAL A 108 -24.50 50.07 5.08
C VAL A 108 -23.84 50.36 3.74
N SER A 109 -22.69 51.06 3.78
CA SER A 109 -21.83 51.33 2.62
C SER A 109 -20.68 50.32 2.59
N ILE A 110 -20.65 49.45 1.57
CA ILE A 110 -19.62 48.39 1.43
C ILE A 110 -18.62 48.79 0.34
N THR A 111 -17.41 49.17 0.73
CA THR A 111 -16.33 49.51 -0.20
C THR A 111 -15.44 48.29 -0.47
N VAL A 112 -15.50 47.73 -1.68
CA VAL A 112 -14.61 46.66 -2.14
C VAL A 112 -13.35 47.30 -2.74
N VAL A 113 -12.30 47.42 -1.93
CA VAL A 113 -10.99 47.92 -2.37
C VAL A 113 -10.29 46.81 -3.15
N GLY A 114 -9.80 47.13 -4.35
CA GLY A 114 -9.30 46.13 -5.30
C GLY A 114 -10.40 45.49 -6.16
N ALA A 115 -11.54 46.17 -6.37
CA ALA A 115 -12.70 45.63 -7.10
C ALA A 115 -12.41 45.11 -8.52
N SER A 116 -11.38 45.63 -9.21
CA SER A 116 -10.96 45.12 -10.52
C SER A 116 -10.14 43.82 -10.46
N GLY A 117 -9.87 43.28 -9.27
CA GLY A 117 -9.12 42.05 -9.02
C GLY A 117 -9.94 40.76 -9.07
N ASP A 118 -9.24 39.63 -9.06
CA ASP A 118 -9.83 38.31 -9.30
C ASP A 118 -10.70 37.79 -8.14
N LEU A 119 -10.28 38.03 -6.89
CA LEU A 119 -11.02 37.63 -5.69
C LEU A 119 -12.35 38.38 -5.59
N ALA A 120 -12.34 39.69 -5.82
CA ALA A 120 -13.55 40.53 -5.85
C ALA A 120 -14.60 39.96 -6.82
N LYS A 121 -14.21 39.69 -8.07
CA LYS A 121 -15.10 39.17 -9.12
C LYS A 121 -15.61 37.75 -8.84
N LYS A 122 -14.72 36.85 -8.40
CA LYS A 122 -15.03 35.40 -8.29
C LYS A 122 -15.63 34.99 -6.94
N LYS A 123 -15.51 35.82 -5.90
CA LYS A 123 -16.00 35.53 -4.54
C LYS A 123 -16.80 36.66 -3.91
N ILE A 124 -16.26 37.87 -3.84
CA ILE A 124 -16.85 38.93 -2.98
C ILE A 124 -18.17 39.45 -3.54
N PHE A 125 -18.22 39.87 -4.82
CA PHE A 125 -19.49 40.30 -5.42
C PHE A 125 -20.53 39.16 -5.53
N PRO A 126 -20.17 37.91 -5.91
CA PRO A 126 -21.09 36.78 -5.85
C PRO A 126 -21.65 36.48 -4.45
N ALA A 127 -20.84 36.63 -3.39
CA ALA A 127 -21.28 36.44 -2.02
C ALA A 127 -22.22 37.56 -1.55
N LEU A 128 -21.90 38.83 -1.85
CA LEU A 128 -22.79 39.97 -1.58
C LEU A 128 -24.12 39.85 -2.34
N PHE A 129 -24.10 39.38 -3.59
CA PHE A 129 -25.32 39.12 -4.35
C PHE A 129 -26.16 38.01 -3.74
N ALA A 130 -25.53 36.93 -3.26
CA ALA A 130 -26.24 35.83 -2.60
C ALA A 130 -26.90 36.27 -1.28
N LEU A 131 -26.19 37.03 -0.45
CA LEU A 131 -26.75 37.66 0.76
C LEU A 131 -27.92 38.61 0.45
N TYR A 132 -27.84 39.36 -0.65
CA TYR A 132 -28.97 40.17 -1.12
C TYR A 132 -30.13 39.31 -1.64
N TYR A 133 -29.83 38.23 -2.34
CA TYR A 133 -30.82 37.33 -2.92
C TYR A 133 -31.66 36.61 -1.84
N GLU A 134 -31.04 36.24 -0.72
CA GLU A 134 -31.70 35.68 0.46
C GLU A 134 -32.30 36.73 1.43
N ASP A 135 -32.23 38.02 1.08
CA ASP A 135 -32.73 39.14 1.89
C ASP A 135 -32.04 39.26 3.27
N CYS A 136 -30.76 38.86 3.34
CA CYS A 136 -29.89 38.92 4.53
C CYS A 136 -29.11 40.25 4.64
N LEU A 137 -29.03 41.06 3.58
CA LEU A 137 -28.46 42.41 3.67
C LEU A 137 -29.49 43.41 4.23
N PRO A 138 -29.07 44.50 4.91
CA PRO A 138 -29.95 45.58 5.32
C PRO A 138 -30.70 46.20 4.14
N GLU A 139 -31.92 46.70 4.37
CA GLU A 139 -32.78 47.29 3.33
C GLU A 139 -32.09 48.47 2.59
N HIS A 140 -31.38 49.29 3.36
CA HIS A 140 -30.55 50.38 2.86
C HIS A 140 -29.07 49.95 2.87
N PHE A 141 -28.56 49.65 1.68
CA PHE A 141 -27.15 49.37 1.46
C PHE A 141 -26.71 49.82 0.06
N THR A 142 -25.43 50.14 -0.07
CA THR A 142 -24.74 50.46 -1.33
C THR A 142 -23.39 49.77 -1.38
N ILE A 143 -22.91 49.45 -2.59
CA ILE A 143 -21.62 48.81 -2.81
C ILE A 143 -20.76 49.68 -3.71
N PHE A 144 -19.56 50.04 -3.25
CA PHE A 144 -18.58 50.82 -3.99
C PHE A 144 -17.38 49.96 -4.36
N GLY A 145 -17.15 49.75 -5.65
CA GLY A 145 -15.87 49.25 -6.14
C GLY A 145 -14.83 50.36 -6.15
N TYR A 146 -13.65 50.11 -5.56
CA TYR A 146 -12.54 51.07 -5.55
C TYR A 146 -11.26 50.41 -6.09
N ALA A 147 -10.66 50.96 -7.16
CA ALA A 147 -9.32 50.56 -7.61
C ALA A 147 -8.68 51.63 -8.51
N ARG A 148 -7.40 51.44 -8.83
CA ARG A 148 -6.63 52.32 -9.75
C ARG A 148 -7.09 52.28 -11.21
N SER A 149 -7.87 51.27 -11.59
CA SER A 149 -8.37 51.10 -12.95
C SER A 149 -9.44 52.16 -13.24
N LYS A 150 -9.27 52.96 -14.29
CA LYS A 150 -10.33 53.86 -14.75
C LYS A 150 -11.46 53.03 -15.33
N MET A 151 -12.61 53.05 -14.64
CA MET A 151 -13.85 52.39 -15.04
C MET A 151 -15.04 53.25 -14.64
N THR A 152 -16.15 53.06 -15.33
CA THR A 152 -17.48 53.61 -15.02
C THR A 152 -18.32 52.60 -14.23
N ASP A 153 -19.40 53.08 -13.61
CA ASP A 153 -20.39 52.21 -12.93
C ASP A 153 -20.96 51.14 -13.87
N ALA A 154 -21.17 51.48 -15.15
CA ALA A 154 -21.70 50.56 -16.15
C ALA A 154 -20.71 49.41 -16.45
N GLU A 155 -19.42 49.73 -16.60
CA GLU A 155 -18.37 48.72 -16.80
C GLU A 155 -18.15 47.84 -15.57
N LEU A 156 -18.30 48.38 -14.36
CA LEU A 156 -18.30 47.57 -13.13
C LEU A 156 -19.48 46.60 -13.13
N ARG A 157 -20.70 47.08 -13.45
CA ARG A 157 -21.92 46.26 -13.45
C ARG A 157 -21.85 45.15 -14.50
N ASP A 158 -21.34 45.42 -15.69
CA ASP A 158 -21.08 44.42 -16.74
C ASP A 158 -19.99 43.41 -16.36
N MET A 159 -18.92 43.85 -15.68
CA MET A 159 -17.89 42.95 -15.16
C MET A 159 -18.45 42.01 -14.07
N VAL A 160 -19.25 42.54 -13.14
CA VAL A 160 -19.82 41.78 -12.02
C VAL A 160 -20.92 40.83 -12.50
N SER A 161 -21.84 41.27 -13.37
CA SER A 161 -22.96 40.43 -13.85
C SER A 161 -22.49 39.11 -14.48
N LYS A 162 -21.32 39.11 -15.13
CA LYS A 162 -20.68 37.93 -15.73
C LYS A 162 -20.24 36.85 -14.73
N THR A 163 -20.15 37.16 -13.44
CA THR A 163 -19.77 36.20 -12.38
C THR A 163 -20.87 35.94 -11.37
N LEU A 164 -21.98 36.68 -11.40
CA LEU A 164 -23.15 36.38 -10.59
C LEU A 164 -23.86 35.11 -11.12
N THR A 165 -24.33 34.27 -10.21
CA THR A 165 -25.01 33.02 -10.55
C THR A 165 -26.26 32.81 -9.69
N CYS A 166 -27.36 32.41 -10.32
CA CYS A 166 -28.62 32.05 -9.66
C CYS A 166 -28.55 30.62 -9.07
N ARG A 167 -27.55 30.33 -8.21
CA ARG A 167 -27.40 29.00 -7.59
C ARG A 167 -28.48 28.74 -6.53
N ILE A 168 -28.83 29.78 -5.76
CA ILE A 168 -29.81 29.72 -4.68
C ILE A 168 -31.22 29.70 -5.28
N ASP A 169 -31.72 28.48 -5.46
CA ASP A 169 -33.10 28.11 -5.78
C ASP A 169 -33.71 28.67 -7.10
N LYS A 170 -34.52 27.85 -7.78
CA LYS A 170 -35.12 28.21 -9.08
C LYS A 170 -36.33 29.14 -8.96
N ARG A 171 -36.25 30.21 -8.17
CA ARG A 171 -37.33 31.22 -8.13
C ARG A 171 -37.31 32.02 -9.43
N GLU A 172 -38.48 32.26 -9.99
CA GLU A 172 -38.67 32.85 -11.32
C GLU A 172 -38.10 34.27 -11.49
N ASN A 173 -37.69 34.92 -10.39
CA ASN A 173 -37.36 36.34 -10.33
C ASN A 173 -35.85 36.67 -10.17
N CYS A 174 -34.93 35.75 -10.55
CA CYS A 174 -33.50 35.99 -10.34
C CYS A 174 -32.92 37.14 -11.18
N SER A 175 -33.39 37.31 -12.43
CA SER A 175 -32.94 38.40 -13.30
C SER A 175 -33.21 39.76 -12.69
N ASP A 176 -34.42 39.97 -12.16
CA ASP A 176 -34.86 41.23 -11.57
C ASP A 176 -34.11 41.52 -10.26
N LYS A 177 -33.93 40.54 -9.38
CA LYS A 177 -33.06 40.70 -8.19
C LYS A 177 -31.62 41.03 -8.61
N MET A 178 -31.08 40.41 -9.66
CA MET A 178 -29.74 40.73 -10.16
C MET A 178 -29.66 42.17 -10.68
N GLU A 179 -30.64 42.64 -11.43
CA GLU A 179 -30.67 44.03 -11.92
C GLU A 179 -30.80 45.04 -10.76
N GLN A 180 -31.65 44.75 -9.77
CA GLN A 180 -31.82 45.58 -8.57
C GLN A 180 -30.54 45.63 -7.71
N PHE A 181 -29.82 44.51 -7.59
CA PHE A 181 -28.51 44.46 -6.94
C PHE A 181 -27.48 45.32 -7.69
N LEU A 182 -27.36 45.14 -9.01
CA LEU A 182 -26.39 45.86 -9.83
C LEU A 182 -26.65 47.39 -9.82
N LYS A 183 -27.90 47.83 -9.71
CA LYS A 183 -28.25 49.26 -9.52
C LYS A 183 -27.70 49.87 -8.23
N ARG A 184 -27.34 49.05 -7.22
CA ARG A 184 -26.71 49.46 -5.96
C ARG A 184 -25.17 49.40 -5.98
N CYS A 185 -24.58 48.91 -7.08
CA CYS A 185 -23.14 48.88 -7.30
C CYS A 185 -22.67 50.15 -8.04
N PHE A 186 -21.68 50.82 -7.49
CA PHE A 186 -21.06 52.06 -7.99
C PHE A 186 -19.54 51.91 -8.00
N TYR A 187 -18.83 52.80 -8.70
CA TYR A 187 -17.38 52.76 -8.83
C TYR A 187 -16.71 54.11 -8.54
N HIS A 188 -15.51 54.04 -7.96
CA HIS A 188 -14.60 55.17 -7.82
C HIS A 188 -13.17 54.73 -8.20
N SER A 189 -12.52 55.51 -9.06
CA SER A 189 -11.15 55.27 -9.52
C SER A 189 -10.17 56.14 -8.73
N GLY A 190 -9.29 55.55 -7.91
CA GLY A 190 -8.34 56.32 -7.10
C GLY A 190 -7.05 55.54 -6.76
N GLN A 191 -6.04 56.25 -6.24
CA GLN A 191 -4.80 55.66 -5.74
C GLN A 191 -4.95 55.24 -4.27
N TYR A 192 -4.39 54.09 -3.93
CA TYR A 192 -4.56 53.44 -2.62
C TYR A 192 -3.88 54.16 -1.44
N ASP A 193 -2.94 55.06 -1.73
CA ASP A 193 -2.06 55.81 -0.82
C ASP A 193 -2.41 57.31 -0.74
N SER A 194 -3.51 57.74 -1.37
CA SER A 194 -3.88 59.14 -1.53
C SER A 194 -5.10 59.51 -0.68
N GLU A 195 -4.87 60.31 0.36
CA GLU A 195 -5.92 60.81 1.25
C GLU A 195 -6.97 61.65 0.51
N ASP A 196 -6.57 62.42 -0.52
CA ASP A 196 -7.48 63.19 -1.38
C ASP A 196 -8.47 62.29 -2.14
N ASN A 197 -7.99 61.21 -2.76
CA ASN A 197 -8.86 60.25 -3.45
C ASN A 197 -9.82 59.53 -2.48
N PHE A 198 -9.42 59.34 -1.22
CA PHE A 198 -10.31 58.81 -0.18
C PHE A 198 -11.31 59.85 0.33
N ALA A 199 -10.97 61.14 0.36
CA ALA A 199 -11.92 62.22 0.62
C ALA A 199 -12.94 62.39 -0.51
N GLU A 200 -12.53 62.19 -1.78
CA GLU A 200 -13.47 62.12 -2.91
C GLU A 200 -14.40 60.89 -2.83
N LEU A 201 -13.88 59.74 -2.39
CA LEU A 201 -14.70 58.56 -2.09
C LEU A 201 -15.70 58.86 -0.97
N ASP A 202 -15.26 59.43 0.16
CA ASP A 202 -16.13 59.81 1.28
C ASP A 202 -17.29 60.73 0.84
N LYS A 203 -17.01 61.71 -0.02
CA LYS A 203 -18.05 62.57 -0.60
C LYS A 203 -19.11 61.75 -1.35
N LYS A 204 -18.70 60.80 -2.20
CA LYS A 204 -19.63 59.89 -2.89
C LYS A 204 -20.39 58.97 -1.92
N LEU A 205 -19.74 58.48 -0.86
CA LEU A 205 -20.41 57.68 0.17
C LEU A 205 -21.53 58.50 0.83
N LYS A 206 -21.23 59.74 1.26
CA LYS A 206 -22.18 60.67 1.89
C LYS A 206 -23.37 61.01 0.98
N GLU A 207 -23.13 61.22 -0.32
CA GLU A 207 -24.17 61.47 -1.32
C GLU A 207 -25.21 60.32 -1.38
N HIS A 208 -24.76 59.07 -1.23
CA HIS A 208 -25.63 57.89 -1.23
C HIS A 208 -26.19 57.51 0.15
N GLU A 209 -25.49 57.86 1.23
CA GLU A 209 -25.96 57.65 2.61
C GLU A 209 -27.15 58.57 2.97
N ALA A 210 -27.21 59.75 2.34
CA ALA A 210 -28.34 60.69 2.38
C ALA A 210 -28.78 61.08 3.81
N GLY A 211 -27.81 61.28 4.71
CA GLY A 211 -28.04 61.74 6.09
C GLY A 211 -28.43 60.66 7.11
N ARG A 212 -28.56 59.40 6.69
CA ARG A 212 -28.80 58.26 7.60
C ARG A 212 -27.60 57.99 8.53
N LEU A 213 -27.82 57.16 9.55
CA LEU A 213 -26.71 56.56 10.32
C LEU A 213 -25.88 55.67 9.37
N SER A 214 -24.65 56.09 9.10
CA SER A 214 -23.80 55.51 8.07
C SER A 214 -22.85 54.47 8.65
N ASN A 215 -23.04 53.20 8.28
CA ASN A 215 -22.15 52.12 8.68
C ASN A 215 -21.26 51.73 7.50
N ARG A 216 -19.94 51.72 7.68
CA ARG A 216 -18.97 51.60 6.58
C ARG A 216 -18.09 50.37 6.72
N LEU A 217 -18.14 49.49 5.72
CA LEU A 217 -17.35 48.26 5.65
C LEU A 217 -16.35 48.34 4.49
N PHE A 218 -15.06 48.32 4.79
CA PHE A 218 -13.99 48.29 3.78
C PHE A 218 -13.46 46.86 3.63
N TYR A 219 -13.64 46.25 2.45
CA TYR A 219 -13.07 44.95 2.12
C TYR A 219 -11.77 45.12 1.35
N LEU A 220 -10.64 44.65 1.90
CA LEU A 220 -9.32 44.79 1.27
C LEU A 220 -8.98 43.59 0.38
N SER A 221 -9.52 43.57 -0.84
CA SER A 221 -9.20 42.59 -1.89
C SER A 221 -7.92 42.99 -2.65
N ILE A 222 -6.85 43.33 -1.93
CA ILE A 222 -5.58 43.88 -2.43
C ILE A 222 -4.35 43.14 -1.87
N PRO A 223 -3.16 43.29 -2.48
CA PRO A 223 -1.91 42.77 -1.92
C PRO A 223 -1.58 43.32 -0.52
N PRO A 224 -0.99 42.53 0.40
CA PRO A 224 -0.75 42.93 1.79
C PRO A 224 0.14 44.16 1.98
N ASN A 225 1.06 44.41 1.04
CA ASN A 225 1.97 45.55 1.09
C ASN A 225 1.28 46.91 0.88
N ILE A 226 -0.04 46.93 0.62
CA ILE A 226 -0.87 48.13 0.42
C ILE A 226 -1.93 48.26 1.55
N PHE A 227 -2.03 47.27 2.45
CA PHE A 227 -3.04 47.28 3.53
C PHE A 227 -2.92 48.50 4.43
N ILE A 228 -1.71 48.87 4.84
CA ILE A 228 -1.51 49.99 5.79
C ILE A 228 -1.87 51.33 5.16
N ASP A 229 -1.49 51.57 3.90
CA ASP A 229 -1.77 52.82 3.18
C ASP A 229 -3.28 53.04 3.03
N VAL A 230 -4.00 51.98 2.62
CA VAL A 230 -5.47 52.02 2.49
C VAL A 230 -6.14 52.19 3.85
N VAL A 231 -5.67 51.47 4.89
CA VAL A 231 -6.24 51.59 6.24
C VAL A 231 -6.04 52.99 6.81
N LYS A 232 -4.85 53.59 6.60
CA LYS A 232 -4.58 54.98 6.92
C LYS A 232 -5.59 55.90 6.24
N CYS A 233 -5.64 55.90 4.91
CA CYS A 233 -6.50 56.82 4.14
C CYS A 233 -8.00 56.59 4.40
N ALA A 234 -8.43 55.34 4.55
CA ALA A 234 -9.81 55.02 4.91
C ALA A 234 -10.16 55.51 6.32
N SER A 235 -9.25 55.36 7.29
CA SER A 235 -9.49 55.80 8.67
C SER A 235 -9.46 57.33 8.81
N THR A 236 -8.56 58.02 8.13
CA THR A 236 -8.40 59.49 8.24
C THR A 236 -9.42 60.26 7.42
N SER A 237 -9.77 59.77 6.23
CA SER A 237 -10.50 60.56 5.22
C SER A 237 -11.86 60.00 4.84
N ALA A 238 -12.14 58.71 5.12
CA ALA A 238 -13.39 58.04 4.72
C ALA A 238 -14.06 57.20 5.82
N SER A 239 -13.71 57.42 7.08
CA SER A 239 -14.38 56.80 8.23
C SER A 239 -15.77 57.39 8.41
N SER A 240 -16.69 56.61 8.96
CA SER A 240 -18.03 57.08 9.31
C SER A 240 -17.95 58.10 10.46
N ALA A 241 -18.73 59.17 10.34
CA ALA A 241 -18.86 60.20 11.36
C ALA A 241 -19.97 59.92 12.39
N ASN A 242 -20.93 59.03 12.09
CA ASN A 242 -22.13 58.80 12.91
C ASN A 242 -22.51 57.32 13.10
N GLY A 243 -21.77 56.38 12.53
CA GLY A 243 -21.94 54.94 12.68
C GLY A 243 -20.58 54.23 12.76
N TRP A 244 -20.55 52.90 12.63
CA TRP A 244 -19.30 52.15 12.74
C TRP A 244 -18.48 52.16 11.45
N THR A 245 -17.17 51.98 11.58
CA THR A 245 -16.25 51.70 10.48
C THR A 245 -15.49 50.40 10.77
N ARG A 246 -15.59 49.42 9.87
CA ARG A 246 -14.94 48.10 9.98
C ARG A 246 -14.12 47.81 8.72
N VAL A 247 -13.03 47.08 8.88
CA VAL A 247 -12.11 46.72 7.79
C VAL A 247 -11.86 45.22 7.79
N ILE A 248 -12.18 44.58 6.67
CA ILE A 248 -11.87 43.17 6.41
C ILE A 248 -10.52 43.09 5.71
N VAL A 249 -9.61 42.27 6.28
CA VAL A 249 -8.27 42.03 5.74
C VAL A 249 -8.07 40.56 5.42
N GLU A 250 -7.43 40.29 4.28
CA GLU A 250 -7.21 38.96 3.72
C GLU A 250 -5.81 38.41 4.00
N LYS A 251 -5.68 37.07 3.95
CA LYS A 251 -4.37 36.42 4.11
C LYS A 251 -3.45 36.74 2.91
N PRO A 252 -2.10 36.79 3.07
CA PRO A 252 -1.32 36.40 4.24
C PRO A 252 -1.08 37.52 5.26
N PHE A 253 -1.19 37.18 6.55
CA PHE A 253 -0.89 38.06 7.67
C PHE A 253 0.58 37.89 8.12
N GLY A 254 1.50 38.39 7.30
CA GLY A 254 2.94 38.15 7.47
C GLY A 254 3.42 36.81 6.91
N ARG A 255 4.69 36.47 7.19
CA ARG A 255 5.37 35.21 6.82
C ARG A 255 6.02 34.49 8.01
N ASP A 256 6.09 35.16 9.14
CA ASP A 256 6.71 34.77 10.40
C ASP A 256 6.18 35.69 11.51
N SER A 257 6.57 35.43 12.76
CA SER A 257 6.20 36.25 13.92
C SER A 257 6.54 37.74 13.75
N GLU A 258 7.70 38.07 13.15
CA GLU A 258 8.21 39.44 13.07
C GLU A 258 7.42 40.28 12.05
N SER A 259 7.26 39.77 10.83
CA SER A 259 6.47 40.42 9.78
C SER A 259 4.97 40.48 10.12
N SER A 260 4.45 39.50 10.84
CA SER A 260 3.08 39.50 11.38
C SER A 260 2.89 40.56 12.47
N ALA A 261 3.85 40.68 13.40
CA ALA A 261 3.83 41.70 14.44
C ALA A 261 3.93 43.11 13.83
N ALA A 262 4.79 43.32 12.83
CA ALA A 262 4.90 44.59 12.11
C ALA A 262 3.59 44.98 11.41
N LEU A 263 2.95 44.05 10.67
CA LEU A 263 1.65 44.28 10.04
C LEU A 263 0.57 44.61 11.08
N THR A 264 0.53 43.87 12.19
CA THR A 264 -0.43 44.08 13.27
C THR A 264 -0.23 45.43 13.96
N GLY A 265 1.03 45.83 14.19
CA GLY A 265 1.39 47.14 14.73
C GLY A 265 0.93 48.28 13.81
N GLY A 266 1.19 48.17 12.50
CA GLY A 266 0.75 49.15 11.51
C GLY A 266 -0.78 49.30 11.44
N LEU A 267 -1.53 48.20 11.48
CA LEU A 267 -3.00 48.26 11.51
C LEU A 267 -3.53 48.93 12.79
N LYS A 268 -2.92 48.62 13.94
CA LYS A 268 -3.31 49.19 15.26
C LYS A 268 -2.98 50.68 15.44
N GLN A 269 -2.24 51.30 14.54
CA GLN A 269 -2.05 52.76 14.54
C GLN A 269 -3.32 53.52 14.11
N TYR A 270 -4.21 52.88 13.36
CA TYR A 270 -5.39 53.50 12.75
C TYR A 270 -6.71 52.84 13.15
N LEU A 271 -6.69 51.54 13.48
CA LEU A 271 -7.89 50.76 13.81
C LEU A 271 -7.79 50.13 15.20
N THR A 272 -8.90 50.15 15.95
CA THR A 272 -9.04 49.31 17.14
C THR A 272 -9.23 47.84 16.74
N GLU A 273 -8.93 46.90 17.65
CA GLU A 273 -9.08 45.46 17.37
C GLU A 273 -10.53 45.06 17.03
N GLU A 274 -11.53 45.82 17.51
CA GLU A 274 -12.95 45.58 17.22
C GLU A 274 -13.34 45.94 15.77
N GLN A 275 -12.51 46.74 15.09
CA GLN A 275 -12.72 47.17 13.71
C GLN A 275 -11.99 46.27 12.70
N ILE A 276 -11.11 45.36 13.14
CA ILE A 276 -10.24 44.55 12.25
C ILE A 276 -10.79 43.12 12.12
N PHE A 277 -11.24 42.78 10.92
CA PHE A 277 -11.83 41.48 10.60
C PHE A 277 -10.84 40.68 9.73
N ARG A 278 -9.96 39.90 10.39
CA ARG A 278 -8.95 39.07 9.70
C ARG A 278 -9.57 37.76 9.22
N ILE A 279 -9.71 37.60 7.91
CA ILE A 279 -10.35 36.42 7.32
C ILE A 279 -9.44 35.18 7.36
N ASP A 280 -10.01 34.10 7.87
CA ASP A 280 -9.67 32.74 7.44
C ASP A 280 -10.96 32.07 6.93
N HIS A 281 -11.06 31.87 5.62
CA HIS A 281 -12.25 31.32 4.98
C HIS A 281 -12.54 29.84 5.35
N TYR A 282 -11.68 29.13 6.07
CA TYR A 282 -12.04 27.82 6.64
C TYR A 282 -12.91 27.95 7.89
N LEU A 283 -12.84 29.06 8.63
CA LEU A 283 -13.72 29.32 9.79
C LEU A 283 -15.18 29.52 9.36
N GLY A 284 -15.41 30.13 8.19
CA GLY A 284 -16.74 30.30 7.60
C GLY A 284 -17.34 29.04 6.95
N LYS A 285 -16.71 27.86 7.06
CA LYS A 285 -17.27 26.62 6.51
C LYS A 285 -18.24 25.98 7.51
N GLU A 286 -19.42 25.62 7.03
CA GLU A 286 -20.51 24.95 7.75
C GLU A 286 -20.04 23.89 8.78
N LEU A 287 -19.19 22.96 8.35
CA LEU A 287 -18.72 21.84 9.19
C LEU A 287 -17.62 22.22 10.19
N VAL A 288 -17.03 23.41 10.04
CA VAL A 288 -16.10 24.02 11.01
C VAL A 288 -16.88 24.84 12.04
N GLU A 289 -17.89 25.61 11.63
CA GLU A 289 -18.81 26.30 12.55
C GLU A 289 -19.58 25.29 13.43
N ASN A 290 -20.02 24.16 12.85
CA ASN A 290 -20.70 23.09 13.59
C ASN A 290 -19.81 22.35 14.62
N LEU A 291 -18.49 22.63 14.71
CA LEU A 291 -17.64 22.02 15.74
C LEU A 291 -18.06 22.42 17.16
N SER A 292 -18.46 23.67 17.38
CA SER A 292 -18.91 24.15 18.70
C SER A 292 -20.21 23.46 19.11
N VAL A 293 -21.18 23.39 18.19
CA VAL A 293 -22.48 22.71 18.39
C VAL A 293 -22.29 21.22 18.65
N LEU A 294 -21.46 20.54 17.85
CA LEU A 294 -21.17 19.11 18.00
C LEU A 294 -20.54 18.77 19.35
N ARG A 295 -19.74 19.68 19.92
CA ARG A 295 -19.05 19.49 21.20
C ARG A 295 -19.90 19.88 22.40
N PHE A 296 -20.51 21.05 22.38
CA PHE A 296 -21.11 21.68 23.57
C PHE A 296 -22.63 21.55 23.66
N SER A 297 -23.31 21.22 22.55
CA SER A 297 -24.77 20.97 22.53
C SER A 297 -25.13 19.47 22.66
N ASN A 298 -24.13 18.59 22.70
CA ASN A 298 -24.33 17.14 22.62
C ASN A 298 -23.69 16.38 23.79
N LEU A 299 -24.52 15.98 24.77
CA LEU A 299 -24.12 15.19 25.94
C LEU A 299 -23.37 13.87 25.59
N VAL A 300 -23.59 13.33 24.40
CA VAL A 300 -22.91 12.11 23.92
C VAL A 300 -21.44 12.36 23.57
N PHE A 301 -21.07 13.59 23.17
CA PHE A 301 -19.72 13.91 22.71
C PHE A 301 -18.86 14.61 23.75
N GLU A 302 -19.43 15.47 24.61
CA GLU A 302 -18.69 16.22 25.64
C GLU A 302 -17.74 15.33 26.47
N PRO A 303 -18.20 14.25 27.16
CA PRO A 303 -17.31 13.45 28.01
C PRO A 303 -16.27 12.66 27.21
N LEU A 304 -16.56 12.34 25.94
CA LEU A 304 -15.65 11.66 25.04
C LEU A 304 -14.52 12.58 24.53
N TRP A 305 -14.64 13.90 24.70
CA TRP A 305 -13.72 14.89 24.14
C TRP A 305 -12.48 15.15 25.01
N SER A 306 -11.80 14.07 25.43
CA SER A 306 -10.63 14.14 26.32
C SER A 306 -9.61 13.03 26.06
N ARG A 307 -8.38 13.21 26.54
CA ARG A 307 -7.29 12.22 26.54
C ARG A 307 -7.68 10.84 27.10
N GLN A 308 -8.71 10.76 27.95
CA GLN A 308 -9.19 9.49 28.50
C GLN A 308 -9.81 8.59 27.42
N TYR A 309 -10.48 9.19 26.43
CA TYR A 309 -11.20 8.46 25.38
C TYR A 309 -10.58 8.64 23.99
N ILE A 310 -9.91 9.76 23.71
CA ILE A 310 -9.24 10.01 22.43
C ILE A 310 -7.81 9.45 22.47
N ARG A 311 -7.42 8.75 21.39
CA ARG A 311 -6.07 8.21 21.17
C ARG A 311 -5.23 9.13 20.30
N ASN A 312 -5.79 9.67 19.22
CA ASN A 312 -5.16 10.66 18.35
C ASN A 312 -6.23 11.45 17.59
N VAL A 313 -5.83 12.63 17.11
CA VAL A 313 -6.61 13.48 16.20
C VAL A 313 -5.81 13.65 14.91
N GLN A 314 -6.46 13.56 13.76
CA GLN A 314 -5.84 13.74 12.44
C GLN A 314 -6.54 14.86 11.69
N LEU A 315 -5.82 15.92 11.34
CA LEU A 315 -6.28 17.00 10.48
C LEU A 315 -5.67 16.81 9.09
N ILE A 316 -6.52 16.56 8.10
CA ILE A 316 -6.10 16.17 6.75
C ILE A 316 -6.62 17.21 5.75
N PHE A 317 -5.69 17.84 5.05
CA PHE A 317 -5.94 18.62 3.83
C PHE A 317 -5.22 17.96 2.64
N SER A 318 -5.92 17.82 1.53
CA SER A 318 -5.32 17.43 0.25
C SER A 318 -6.03 18.12 -0.91
N GLU A 319 -5.26 18.50 -1.93
CA GLU A 319 -5.72 18.97 -3.23
C GLU A 319 -5.19 18.03 -4.32
N ASP A 320 -6.00 17.76 -5.34
CA ASP A 320 -5.67 16.91 -6.49
C ASP A 320 -5.09 17.66 -7.70
N PHE A 321 -4.98 18.98 -7.59
CA PHE A 321 -4.32 19.87 -8.55
C PHE A 321 -2.99 20.43 -7.99
N GLY A 322 -2.13 20.96 -8.86
CA GLY A 322 -0.81 21.50 -8.50
C GLY A 322 -0.88 22.98 -8.13
N THR A 323 0.14 23.75 -8.50
CA THR A 323 0.12 25.22 -8.39
C THR A 323 -0.48 25.95 -9.60
N GLU A 324 -0.82 25.23 -10.68
CA GLU A 324 -1.57 25.73 -11.84
C GLU A 324 -1.08 27.09 -12.38
N GLY A 325 0.24 27.23 -12.60
CA GLY A 325 0.87 28.45 -13.12
C GLY A 325 1.02 29.59 -12.10
N ARG A 326 0.64 29.38 -10.83
CA ARG A 326 0.89 30.29 -9.71
C ARG A 326 2.10 29.89 -8.86
N GLY A 327 2.98 29.01 -9.39
CA GLY A 327 4.13 28.46 -8.67
C GLY A 327 4.99 29.55 -8.04
N GLY A 328 5.39 30.58 -8.78
CA GLY A 328 6.24 31.66 -8.27
C GLY A 328 5.63 32.48 -7.13
N TYR A 329 4.30 32.59 -7.04
CA TYR A 329 3.66 33.16 -5.85
C TYR A 329 3.74 32.20 -4.67
N PHE A 330 3.39 30.92 -4.89
CA PHE A 330 3.40 29.88 -3.87
C PHE A 330 4.82 29.63 -3.31
N ASP A 331 5.85 29.78 -4.15
CA ASP A 331 7.25 29.51 -3.82
C ASP A 331 7.76 30.31 -2.61
N HIS A 332 7.27 31.54 -2.45
CA HIS A 332 7.67 32.40 -1.35
C HIS A 332 6.90 32.15 -0.04
N TYR A 333 6.02 31.13 0.00
CA TYR A 333 5.23 30.79 1.19
C TYR A 333 5.32 29.30 1.55
N GLY A 334 5.16 28.42 0.56
CA GLY A 334 5.06 26.98 0.75
C GLY A 334 3.78 26.54 1.48
N ILE A 335 3.54 25.23 1.49
CA ILE A 335 2.30 24.63 2.02
C ILE A 335 2.07 24.90 3.52
N ILE A 336 3.15 25.08 4.28
CA ILE A 336 3.09 25.32 5.73
C ILE A 336 2.43 26.67 6.01
N ARG A 337 2.87 27.73 5.31
CA ARG A 337 2.29 29.08 5.44
C ARG A 337 0.95 29.21 4.69
N ASP A 338 0.76 28.51 3.57
CA ASP A 338 -0.51 28.57 2.82
C ASP A 338 -1.67 27.92 3.58
N ILE A 339 -1.45 26.75 4.22
CA ILE A 339 -2.54 25.89 4.75
C ILE A 339 -2.39 25.47 6.23
N MET A 340 -1.19 25.17 6.70
CA MET A 340 -1.01 24.58 8.05
C MET A 340 -1.10 25.61 9.17
N GLN A 341 -0.37 26.72 9.03
CA GLN A 341 -0.28 27.78 10.05
C GLN A 341 -1.62 28.52 10.26
N ASN A 342 -2.47 28.55 9.23
CA ASN A 342 -3.79 29.18 9.26
C ASN A 342 -4.90 28.11 9.35
N HIS A 343 -5.44 27.64 8.22
CA HIS A 343 -6.67 26.86 8.11
C HIS A 343 -6.70 25.64 9.04
N LEU A 344 -5.64 24.83 9.05
CA LEU A 344 -5.61 23.62 9.89
C LEU A 344 -5.35 23.93 11.37
N LEU A 345 -4.55 24.94 11.70
CA LEU A 345 -4.35 25.37 13.07
C LEU A 345 -5.60 26.02 13.68
N GLN A 346 -6.34 26.80 12.88
CA GLN A 346 -7.62 27.41 13.25
C GLN A 346 -8.69 26.36 13.56
N ILE A 347 -8.80 25.33 12.70
CA ILE A 347 -9.66 24.17 12.95
C ILE A 347 -9.22 23.41 14.21
N LEU A 348 -7.91 23.22 14.42
CA LEU A 348 -7.35 22.58 15.61
C LEU A 348 -7.73 23.36 16.88
N ALA A 349 -7.59 24.68 16.88
CA ALA A 349 -7.94 25.53 18.02
C ALA A 349 -9.42 25.40 18.39
N LEU A 350 -10.35 25.54 17.43
CA LEU A 350 -11.80 25.31 17.68
C LEU A 350 -12.13 23.89 18.14
N PHE A 351 -11.45 22.89 17.58
CA PHE A 351 -11.62 21.49 17.94
C PHE A 351 -11.15 21.19 19.38
N ALA A 352 -10.09 21.86 19.83
CA ALA A 352 -9.37 21.54 21.07
C ALA A 352 -9.66 22.47 22.25
N MET A 353 -10.22 23.68 22.02
CA MET A 353 -10.55 24.67 23.06
C MET A 353 -11.43 24.10 24.18
N GLU A 354 -11.32 24.61 25.41
CA GLU A 354 -12.28 24.22 26.46
C GLU A 354 -13.67 24.80 26.17
N THR A 355 -14.66 24.44 26.98
CA THR A 355 -15.98 25.06 26.93
C THR A 355 -15.85 26.56 27.27
N PRO A 356 -16.23 27.49 26.38
CA PRO A 356 -16.22 28.91 26.68
C PRO A 356 -17.31 29.27 27.71
N VAL A 357 -17.17 30.42 28.37
CA VAL A 357 -18.13 30.86 29.41
C VAL A 357 -19.49 31.24 28.79
N SER A 358 -19.48 31.87 27.62
CA SER A 358 -20.66 32.09 26.78
C SER A 358 -20.38 31.75 25.31
N LEU A 359 -21.32 32.07 24.41
CA LEU A 359 -21.12 32.03 22.95
C LEU A 359 -20.58 33.36 22.40
N ASP A 360 -20.24 34.32 23.26
CA ASP A 360 -19.73 35.63 22.85
C ASP A 360 -18.36 35.49 22.17
N ALA A 361 -18.13 36.33 21.16
CA ALA A 361 -16.96 36.24 20.30
C ALA A 361 -15.62 36.30 21.05
N GLU A 362 -15.52 37.08 22.13
CA GLU A 362 -14.29 37.17 22.93
C GLU A 362 -14.03 35.91 23.77
N ASP A 363 -15.06 35.29 24.35
CA ASP A 363 -14.91 34.07 25.17
C ASP A 363 -14.48 32.87 24.34
N ILE A 364 -15.06 32.71 23.13
CA ILE A 364 -14.61 31.70 22.17
C ILE A 364 -13.14 31.93 21.78
N ARG A 365 -12.76 33.18 21.47
CA ARG A 365 -11.37 33.50 21.05
C ARG A 365 -10.37 33.37 22.20
N ASN A 366 -10.77 33.66 23.44
CA ASN A 366 -9.94 33.44 24.63
C ASN A 366 -9.58 31.95 24.78
N GLU A 367 -10.55 31.03 24.62
CA GLU A 367 -10.30 29.60 24.72
C GLU A 367 -9.51 29.03 23.52
N LYS A 368 -9.65 29.59 22.31
CA LYS A 368 -8.75 29.30 21.17
C LYS A 368 -7.30 29.69 21.48
N VAL A 369 -7.05 30.93 21.91
CA VAL A 369 -5.70 31.46 22.23
C VAL A 369 -5.03 30.65 23.34
N LYS A 370 -5.79 30.26 24.37
CA LYS A 370 -5.32 29.42 25.48
C LYS A 370 -4.81 28.05 25.01
N VAL A 371 -5.45 27.44 24.02
CA VAL A 371 -4.93 26.20 23.39
C VAL A 371 -3.64 26.47 22.64
N LEU A 372 -3.59 27.48 21.77
CA LEU A 372 -2.39 27.78 20.98
C LEU A 372 -1.17 28.07 21.89
N ARG A 373 -1.36 28.80 22.99
CA ARG A 373 -0.32 29.03 24.01
C ARG A 373 0.07 27.80 24.82
N SER A 374 -0.77 26.76 24.82
CA SER A 374 -0.48 25.45 25.44
C SER A 374 0.19 24.48 24.45
N MET A 375 0.42 24.86 23.19
CA MET A 375 1.05 23.98 22.19
C MET A 375 2.57 24.07 22.23
N ARG A 376 3.23 22.95 21.93
CA ARG A 376 4.68 22.90 21.74
C ARG A 376 5.06 23.47 20.36
N PRO A 377 6.09 24.33 20.24
CA PRO A 377 6.64 24.73 18.95
C PRO A 377 7.15 23.51 18.15
N LEU A 378 6.91 23.51 16.83
CA LEU A 378 7.26 22.36 15.99
C LEU A 378 8.78 22.15 15.93
N GLN A 379 9.21 20.89 16.02
CA GLN A 379 10.60 20.46 15.88
C GLN A 379 10.80 19.74 14.54
N LEU A 380 11.98 19.87 13.94
CA LEU A 380 12.28 19.25 12.64
C LEU A 380 12.10 17.71 12.63
N GLU A 381 12.37 17.04 13.76
CA GLU A 381 12.21 15.59 13.91
C GLU A 381 10.75 15.08 13.97
N ASP A 382 9.80 16.02 14.05
CA ASP A 382 8.36 15.78 14.09
C ASP A 382 7.64 16.26 12.83
N VAL A 383 8.42 16.59 11.79
CA VAL A 383 7.94 17.15 10.52
C VAL A 383 8.51 16.36 9.35
N VAL A 384 7.67 16.14 8.33
CA VAL A 384 8.09 15.62 7.03
C VAL A 384 7.60 16.59 5.95
N ILE A 385 8.53 17.08 5.14
CA ILE A 385 8.26 17.92 3.98
C ILE A 385 8.43 17.15 2.67
N GLY A 386 7.66 17.51 1.65
CA GLY A 386 7.73 16.89 0.33
C GLY A 386 7.44 17.84 -0.82
N GLN A 387 7.87 17.45 -2.02
CA GLN A 387 7.65 18.21 -3.26
C GLN A 387 7.17 17.30 -4.39
N TYR A 388 6.11 17.68 -5.13
CA TYR A 388 5.58 16.83 -6.19
C TYR A 388 6.47 16.81 -7.44
N LYS A 389 6.70 15.60 -7.98
CA LYS A 389 7.39 15.37 -9.25
C LYS A 389 6.43 14.90 -10.34
N SER A 390 6.87 15.05 -11.59
CA SER A 390 6.11 14.65 -12.78
C SER A 390 5.67 13.18 -12.71
N HIS A 391 4.49 12.91 -13.25
CA HIS A 391 3.92 11.57 -13.37
C HIS A 391 3.08 11.46 -14.65
N THR A 392 3.20 10.34 -15.36
CA THR A 392 2.39 10.05 -16.55
C THR A 392 1.38 8.95 -16.23
N LYS A 393 0.10 9.22 -16.44
CA LYS A 393 -1.00 8.28 -16.16
C LYS A 393 -2.04 8.34 -17.27
N GLY A 394 -2.34 7.19 -17.89
CA GLY A 394 -3.36 7.11 -18.96
C GLY A 394 -3.03 7.93 -20.22
N GLY A 395 -1.74 8.16 -20.50
CA GLY A 395 -1.29 9.00 -21.62
C GLY A 395 -1.21 10.50 -21.30
N VAL A 396 -1.73 10.95 -20.15
CA VAL A 396 -1.60 12.34 -19.68
C VAL A 396 -0.36 12.46 -18.80
N THR A 397 0.53 13.41 -19.13
CA THR A 397 1.71 13.75 -18.32
C THR A 397 1.43 14.99 -17.48
N TYR A 398 1.54 14.84 -16.17
CA TYR A 398 1.44 15.93 -15.20
C TYR A 398 2.84 16.49 -14.90
N PRO A 399 3.03 17.82 -14.85
CA PRO A 399 4.34 18.43 -14.60
C PRO A 399 4.83 18.26 -13.16
N ALA A 400 6.14 18.35 -12.93
CA ALA A 400 6.72 18.55 -11.60
C ALA A 400 6.47 19.98 -11.10
N TYR A 401 6.69 20.23 -9.80
CA TYR A 401 6.60 21.59 -9.26
C TYR A 401 7.61 22.55 -9.92
N THR A 402 8.86 22.11 -10.06
CA THR A 402 9.93 22.87 -10.73
C THR A 402 9.83 22.90 -12.26
N ASP A 403 8.82 22.29 -12.87
CA ASP A 403 8.51 22.46 -14.31
C ASP A 403 7.69 23.72 -14.58
N ASP A 404 7.04 24.30 -13.57
CA ASP A 404 6.39 25.62 -13.67
C ASP A 404 7.47 26.68 -13.96
N LYS A 405 7.31 27.41 -15.07
CA LYS A 405 8.26 28.45 -15.52
C LYS A 405 8.42 29.61 -14.53
N THR A 406 7.49 29.74 -13.57
CA THR A 406 7.52 30.77 -12.52
C THR A 406 8.28 30.33 -11.26
N VAL A 407 8.75 29.07 -11.21
CA VAL A 407 9.45 28.48 -10.05
C VAL A 407 10.95 28.31 -10.36
N PRO A 408 11.87 28.66 -9.43
CA PRO A 408 13.30 28.36 -9.55
C PRO A 408 13.56 26.85 -9.68
N LYS A 409 14.50 26.47 -10.56
CA LYS A 409 14.81 25.04 -10.82
C LYS A 409 15.41 24.31 -9.63
N ASP A 410 15.99 25.05 -8.70
CA ASP A 410 16.59 24.61 -7.43
C ASP A 410 15.67 24.86 -6.22
N SER A 411 14.40 25.22 -6.43
CA SER A 411 13.45 25.48 -5.34
C SER A 411 13.26 24.25 -4.44
N LEU A 412 13.48 24.47 -3.13
CA LEU A 412 13.24 23.50 -2.06
C LEU A 412 11.85 23.66 -1.42
N THR A 413 10.98 24.49 -2.00
CA THR A 413 9.68 24.82 -1.40
C THR A 413 8.82 23.57 -1.20
N PRO A 414 8.29 23.33 0.02
CA PRO A 414 7.42 22.20 0.29
C PRO A 414 6.02 22.44 -0.32
N THR A 415 5.59 21.54 -1.20
CA THR A 415 4.20 21.45 -1.69
C THR A 415 3.38 20.42 -0.90
N PHE A 416 4.04 19.63 -0.04
CA PHE A 416 3.45 18.77 0.98
C PHE A 416 4.17 18.96 2.33
N ALA A 417 3.43 18.93 3.42
CA ALA A 417 3.98 18.81 4.76
C ALA A 417 3.07 17.97 5.67
N ALA A 418 3.68 17.19 6.57
CA ALA A 418 3.01 16.50 7.65
C ALA A 418 3.76 16.77 8.97
N ALA A 419 3.04 16.95 10.07
CA ALA A 419 3.59 17.25 11.38
C ALA A 419 2.85 16.49 12.49
N ALA A 420 3.55 16.19 13.58
CA ALA A 420 2.95 15.81 14.86
C ALA A 420 2.98 17.01 15.82
N LEU A 421 1.85 17.33 16.43
CA LEU A 421 1.69 18.43 17.37
C LEU A 421 1.13 17.92 18.70
N PHE A 422 1.45 18.65 19.78
CA PHE A 422 1.04 18.33 21.15
C PHE A 422 0.54 19.59 21.86
N ILE A 423 -0.49 19.40 22.71
CA ILE A 423 -1.08 20.44 23.56
C ILE A 423 -0.86 20.01 25.02
N ASP A 424 -0.05 20.78 25.74
CA ASP A 424 0.33 20.52 27.13
C ASP A 424 -0.71 21.11 28.10
N ASN A 425 -1.90 20.52 28.09
CA ASN A 425 -2.96 20.82 29.05
C ASN A 425 -3.65 19.56 29.59
N ALA A 426 -4.47 19.70 30.63
CA ALA A 426 -5.11 18.58 31.31
C ALA A 426 -6.00 17.71 30.39
N ARG A 427 -6.62 18.31 29.36
CA ARG A 427 -7.51 17.63 28.42
C ARG A 427 -6.76 16.82 27.37
N TRP A 428 -5.59 17.29 26.91
CA TRP A 428 -4.90 16.78 25.73
C TRP A 428 -3.50 16.19 25.96
N ASP A 429 -2.95 16.27 27.18
CA ASP A 429 -1.62 15.73 27.51
C ASP A 429 -1.44 14.26 27.02
N GLY A 430 -0.39 14.06 26.23
CA GLY A 430 -0.03 12.79 25.60
C GLY A 430 -0.87 12.36 24.39
N VAL A 431 -1.79 13.19 23.89
CA VAL A 431 -2.56 12.93 22.66
C VAL A 431 -1.86 13.58 21.46
N PRO A 432 -1.35 12.81 20.48
CA PRO A 432 -0.79 13.38 19.27
C PRO A 432 -1.89 13.93 18.35
N PHE A 433 -1.72 15.18 17.93
CA PHE A 433 -2.47 15.82 16.86
C PHE A 433 -1.63 15.74 15.58
N LEU A 434 -1.97 14.83 14.68
CA LEU A 434 -1.29 14.72 13.40
C LEU A 434 -1.94 15.65 12.38
N MET A 435 -1.16 16.55 11.80
CA MET A 435 -1.61 17.47 10.76
C MET A 435 -0.92 17.12 9.44
N LYS A 436 -1.64 17.17 8.32
CA LYS A 436 -1.01 17.14 6.99
C LYS A 436 -1.75 17.98 5.95
N ALA A 437 -0.97 18.59 5.07
CA ALA A 437 -1.45 19.37 3.94
C ALA A 437 -0.59 19.06 2.70
N GLY A 438 -1.19 19.02 1.51
CA GLY A 438 -0.43 18.92 0.27
C GLY A 438 -1.24 19.10 -1.00
N LYS A 439 -0.55 19.55 -2.05
CA LYS A 439 -1.07 19.70 -3.42
C LYS A 439 -0.67 18.50 -4.29
N ALA A 440 -1.26 18.36 -5.48
CA ALA A 440 -0.99 17.27 -6.42
C ALA A 440 -1.11 15.85 -5.80
N LEU A 441 -2.11 15.63 -4.95
CA LEU A 441 -2.40 14.36 -4.29
C LEU A 441 -3.52 13.59 -4.99
N HIS A 442 -3.76 12.35 -4.56
CA HIS A 442 -4.76 11.45 -5.15
C HIS A 442 -6.25 11.87 -4.99
N ASN A 443 -6.56 12.91 -4.21
CA ASN A 443 -7.92 13.46 -4.06
C ASN A 443 -7.92 14.84 -3.38
N ARG A 444 -8.89 15.66 -3.74
CA ARG A 444 -9.35 16.79 -2.93
C ARG A 444 -10.08 16.32 -1.67
N ARG A 445 -9.64 16.75 -0.48
CA ARG A 445 -10.28 16.45 0.81
C ARG A 445 -9.86 17.44 1.90
N ALA A 446 -10.79 17.89 2.73
CA ALA A 446 -10.51 18.43 4.05
C ALA A 446 -11.33 17.64 5.09
N GLU A 447 -10.68 17.05 6.09
CA GLU A 447 -11.34 16.15 7.05
C GLU A 447 -10.60 16.11 8.40
N ILE A 448 -11.38 16.09 9.49
CA ILE A 448 -10.90 15.81 10.86
C ILE A 448 -11.28 14.36 11.19
N ARG A 449 -10.31 13.57 11.66
CA ARG A 449 -10.55 12.22 12.21
C ARG A 449 -10.18 12.19 13.68
N VAL A 450 -11.08 11.72 14.52
CA VAL A 450 -10.84 11.49 15.95
C VAL A 450 -10.84 9.98 16.18
N GLN A 451 -9.68 9.39 16.42
CA GLN A 451 -9.59 7.97 16.74
C GLN A 451 -9.70 7.79 18.26
N PHE A 452 -10.71 7.06 18.71
CA PHE A 452 -10.89 6.74 20.13
C PHE A 452 -9.94 5.62 20.59
N ARG A 453 -9.77 5.46 21.89
CA ARG A 453 -9.05 4.35 22.52
C ARG A 453 -9.85 3.05 22.39
N HIS A 454 -9.18 1.93 22.64
CA HIS A 454 -9.85 0.63 22.72
C HIS A 454 -10.68 0.55 24.01
N VAL A 455 -11.88 -0.05 23.91
CA VAL A 455 -12.71 -0.35 25.09
C VAL A 455 -11.94 -1.24 26.07
N PRO A 456 -11.74 -0.83 27.34
CA PRO A 456 -11.11 -1.66 28.37
C PRO A 456 -11.89 -2.96 28.58
N GLY A 457 -11.19 -4.07 28.82
CA GLY A 457 -11.84 -5.37 29.09
C GLY A 457 -12.73 -5.93 27.96
N ASN A 458 -12.73 -5.35 26.75
CA ASN A 458 -13.67 -5.67 25.67
C ASN A 458 -13.82 -7.19 25.42
N LEU A 459 -15.00 -7.71 25.78
CA LEU A 459 -15.34 -9.13 25.71
C LEU A 459 -15.37 -9.67 24.28
N TYR A 460 -15.64 -8.80 23.30
CA TYR A 460 -15.76 -9.15 21.88
C TYR A 460 -14.42 -9.12 21.13
N LYS A 461 -13.27 -9.01 21.82
CA LYS A 461 -11.92 -8.97 21.21
C LYS A 461 -11.66 -10.08 20.18
N LYS A 462 -12.21 -11.29 20.38
CA LYS A 462 -12.08 -12.42 19.45
C LYS A 462 -13.00 -12.32 18.22
N ASN A 463 -14.02 -11.47 18.28
CA ASN A 463 -15.06 -11.30 17.26
C ASN A 463 -14.75 -10.13 16.30
N PHE A 464 -13.69 -9.38 16.58
CA PHE A 464 -13.12 -8.34 15.71
C PHE A 464 -12.17 -8.93 14.66
N GLY A 465 -11.90 -8.13 13.62
CA GLY A 465 -10.83 -8.37 12.64
C GLY A 465 -9.44 -8.53 13.27
N THR A 466 -8.48 -9.05 12.49
CA THR A 466 -7.05 -9.07 12.86
C THR A 466 -6.43 -7.68 12.99
N ASP A 467 -7.09 -6.65 12.46
CA ASP A 467 -6.65 -5.26 12.57
C ASP A 467 -7.08 -4.64 13.90
N LEU A 468 -6.12 -4.44 14.81
CA LEU A 468 -6.33 -3.79 16.11
C LEU A 468 -6.91 -2.38 15.96
N ASP A 469 -6.54 -1.62 14.92
CA ASP A 469 -7.09 -0.29 14.68
C ASP A 469 -8.54 -0.32 14.16
N ARG A 470 -9.05 -1.48 13.70
CA ARG A 470 -10.49 -1.63 13.40
C ARG A 470 -11.35 -1.73 14.66
N ALA A 471 -10.79 -2.13 15.81
CA ALA A 471 -11.54 -2.29 17.05
C ALA A 471 -11.84 -0.96 17.78
N THR A 472 -11.21 0.16 17.39
CA THR A 472 -11.53 1.49 17.93
C THR A 472 -12.73 2.10 17.21
N ASN A 473 -13.47 2.98 17.89
CA ASN A 473 -14.38 3.89 17.20
C ASN A 473 -13.59 5.03 16.54
N GLU A 474 -14.18 5.68 15.55
CA GLU A 474 -13.58 6.83 14.88
C GLU A 474 -14.68 7.83 14.50
N LEU A 475 -14.68 9.02 15.09
CA LEU A 475 -15.54 10.11 14.64
C LEU A 475 -14.85 10.82 13.48
N VAL A 476 -15.57 11.05 12.39
CA VAL A 476 -15.04 11.71 11.20
C VAL A 476 -15.93 12.87 10.81
N ILE A 477 -15.32 14.04 10.66
CA ILE A 477 -15.96 15.30 10.29
C ILE A 477 -15.32 15.73 8.98
N ARG A 478 -16.03 15.52 7.87
CA ARG A 478 -15.57 15.87 6.53
C ARG A 478 -16.08 17.26 6.17
N VAL A 479 -15.13 18.17 6.02
CA VAL A 479 -15.36 19.60 5.75
C VAL A 479 -15.56 19.87 4.26
N GLN A 480 -14.91 19.09 3.37
CA GLN A 480 -15.17 19.07 1.92
C GLN A 480 -14.41 17.92 1.23
N PRO A 481 -14.81 17.48 0.02
CA PRO A 481 -16.16 17.58 -0.54
C PRO A 481 -17.09 16.57 0.17
N ASP A 482 -18.39 16.59 -0.17
CA ASP A 482 -19.41 15.72 0.41
C ASP A 482 -19.50 15.85 1.93
N GLU A 483 -19.87 17.05 2.37
CA GLU A 483 -19.99 17.50 3.76
C GLU A 483 -20.75 16.47 4.61
N ALA A 484 -20.05 15.91 5.61
CA ALA A 484 -20.58 14.78 6.37
C ALA A 484 -19.94 14.63 7.76
N ILE A 485 -20.77 14.25 8.73
CA ILE A 485 -20.33 13.78 10.05
C ILE A 485 -20.70 12.31 10.16
N TYR A 486 -19.74 11.44 10.47
CA TYR A 486 -20.01 10.02 10.63
C TYR A 486 -19.16 9.37 11.72
N LEU A 487 -19.81 8.59 12.58
CA LEU A 487 -19.18 7.81 13.64
C LEU A 487 -19.02 6.37 13.17
N LYS A 488 -17.78 5.90 13.07
CA LYS A 488 -17.47 4.50 12.78
C LYS A 488 -17.60 3.68 14.05
N ILE A 489 -18.64 2.86 14.12
CA ILE A 489 -18.95 2.00 15.26
C ILE A 489 -18.67 0.53 14.96
N ASN A 490 -18.48 -0.24 16.02
CA ASN A 490 -18.39 -1.69 15.97
C ASN A 490 -19.81 -2.26 16.01
N ASN A 491 -20.25 -2.95 14.97
CA ASN A 491 -21.60 -3.49 14.85
C ASN A 491 -21.60 -4.99 14.55
N LYS A 492 -22.62 -5.72 15.01
CA LYS A 492 -22.84 -7.12 14.61
C LYS A 492 -23.22 -7.16 13.14
N ILE A 493 -22.56 -8.03 12.37
CA ILE A 493 -22.91 -8.28 10.98
C ILE A 493 -24.28 -8.99 10.93
N PRO A 494 -25.21 -8.57 10.05
CA PRO A 494 -26.48 -9.26 9.84
C PRO A 494 -26.28 -10.75 9.51
N GLY A 495 -27.06 -11.61 10.17
CA GLY A 495 -26.98 -13.07 10.03
C GLY A 495 -26.95 -13.82 11.37
N LEU A 496 -26.73 -15.14 11.28
CA LEU A 496 -26.80 -16.08 12.40
C LEU A 496 -25.57 -16.07 13.32
N GLY A 497 -24.41 -15.60 12.83
CA GLY A 497 -23.16 -15.56 13.60
C GLY A 497 -22.96 -14.28 14.43
N MET A 498 -22.01 -14.31 15.37
CA MET A 498 -21.65 -13.18 16.25
C MET A 498 -20.37 -12.45 15.79
N ARG A 499 -20.18 -12.28 14.47
CA ARG A 499 -19.03 -11.54 13.92
C ARG A 499 -19.31 -10.04 13.95
N LEU A 500 -18.32 -9.24 14.31
CA LEU A 500 -18.41 -7.77 14.28
C LEU A 500 -17.71 -7.21 13.03
N ASP A 501 -18.23 -6.11 12.50
CA ASP A 501 -17.57 -5.27 11.50
C ASP A 501 -17.76 -3.78 11.83
N ARG A 502 -17.00 -2.93 11.16
CA ARG A 502 -17.08 -1.48 11.31
C ARG A 502 -18.20 -0.92 10.42
N SER A 503 -19.29 -0.48 11.05
CA SER A 503 -20.39 0.23 10.39
C SER A 503 -20.27 1.74 10.62
N ASN A 504 -20.93 2.55 9.79
CA ASN A 504 -20.98 3.99 9.94
C ASN A 504 -22.38 4.40 10.42
N LEU A 505 -22.48 5.17 11.49
CA LEU A 505 -23.64 6.04 11.73
C LEU A 505 -23.33 7.37 11.03
N ASN A 506 -24.10 7.74 10.00
CA ASN A 506 -23.74 8.82 9.08
C ASN A 506 -24.82 9.90 8.92
N LEU A 507 -24.38 11.15 8.98
CA LEU A 507 -25.09 12.35 8.55
C LEU A 507 -24.36 12.91 7.33
N HIS A 508 -24.88 12.64 6.13
CA HIS A 508 -24.46 13.33 4.90
C HIS A 508 -25.37 14.53 4.68
N TYR A 509 -24.82 15.73 4.58
CA TYR A 509 -25.61 16.96 4.56
C TYR A 509 -26.55 17.00 3.35
N ALA A 510 -26.02 16.78 2.14
CA ALA A 510 -26.79 16.76 0.89
C ALA A 510 -27.90 15.69 0.83
N ALA A 511 -27.86 14.66 1.69
CA ALA A 511 -28.91 13.65 1.78
C ALA A 511 -29.95 13.93 2.88
N ARG A 512 -29.61 14.78 3.88
CA ARG A 512 -30.47 15.09 5.03
C ARG A 512 -31.14 16.45 4.92
N TYR A 513 -30.51 17.40 4.25
CA TYR A 513 -30.97 18.78 4.09
C TYR A 513 -31.11 19.10 2.61
N SER A 514 -32.22 19.74 2.23
CA SER A 514 -32.53 20.11 0.84
C SER A 514 -32.04 21.51 0.45
N LYS A 515 -31.36 22.22 1.36
CA LYS A 515 -30.77 23.54 1.11
C LYS A 515 -29.33 23.38 0.62
N GLU A 516 -28.90 24.29 -0.25
CA GLU A 516 -27.49 24.47 -0.59
C GLU A 516 -26.73 24.99 0.65
N ILE A 517 -25.46 24.62 0.77
CA ILE A 517 -24.57 25.12 1.84
C ILE A 517 -23.93 26.43 1.36
N PRO A 518 -23.97 27.52 2.14
CA PRO A 518 -23.35 28.78 1.74
C PRO A 518 -21.82 28.64 1.60
N ASP A 519 -21.24 29.43 0.70
CA ASP A 519 -19.80 29.64 0.62
C ASP A 519 -19.33 30.45 1.82
N ALA A 520 -18.12 30.15 2.30
CA ALA A 520 -17.58 30.78 3.50
C ALA A 520 -17.51 32.32 3.43
N TYR A 521 -17.38 32.90 2.23
CA TYR A 521 -17.38 34.35 2.08
C TYR A 521 -18.75 34.98 2.36
N GLU A 522 -19.86 34.28 2.11
CA GLU A 522 -21.21 34.79 2.46
C GLU A 522 -21.35 34.90 3.97
N ARG A 523 -21.00 33.83 4.68
CA ARG A 523 -21.06 33.74 6.14
C ARG A 523 -20.21 34.84 6.80
N LEU A 524 -18.95 34.99 6.34
CA LEU A 524 -18.02 35.98 6.89
C LEU A 524 -18.39 37.42 6.52
N LEU A 525 -18.89 37.70 5.32
CA LEU A 525 -19.36 39.04 4.97
C LEU A 525 -20.57 39.46 5.82
N LEU A 526 -21.52 38.55 6.05
CA LEU A 526 -22.67 38.80 6.93
C LEU A 526 -22.22 39.05 8.36
N ASP A 527 -21.40 38.16 8.95
CA ASP A 527 -20.89 38.32 10.31
C ASP A 527 -20.15 39.67 10.49
N ALA A 528 -19.38 40.13 9.50
CA ALA A 528 -18.70 41.43 9.54
C ALA A 528 -19.65 42.65 9.42
N ILE A 529 -20.79 42.51 8.73
CA ILE A 529 -21.85 43.53 8.68
C ILE A 529 -22.61 43.59 10.01
N GLU A 530 -22.89 42.45 10.62
CA GLU A 530 -23.57 42.37 11.92
C GLU A 530 -22.64 42.77 13.09
N GLY A 531 -21.33 42.54 12.96
CA GLY A 531 -20.33 42.81 13.99
C GLY A 531 -19.92 41.58 14.81
N GLU A 532 -20.31 40.41 14.33
CA GLU A 532 -19.92 39.11 14.87
C GLU A 532 -18.44 38.84 14.55
N ARG A 533 -17.65 38.61 15.60
CA ARG A 533 -16.19 38.47 15.55
C ARG A 533 -15.71 37.03 15.78
N ARG A 534 -16.60 36.08 16.12
CA ARG A 534 -16.25 34.71 16.53
C ARG A 534 -15.47 33.91 15.47
N LEU A 535 -15.71 34.19 14.19
CA LEU A 535 -15.05 33.54 13.04
C LEU A 535 -13.84 34.31 12.48
N PHE A 536 -13.32 35.32 13.19
CA PHE A 536 -12.21 36.15 12.75
C PHE A 536 -10.98 36.04 13.67
N ILE A 537 -9.78 36.11 13.11
CA ILE A 537 -8.53 35.91 13.86
C ILE A 537 -8.17 37.19 14.64
N ARG A 538 -8.04 37.08 15.97
CA ARG A 538 -7.58 38.15 16.86
C ARG A 538 -6.05 38.28 16.83
N SER A 539 -5.51 39.46 17.12
CA SER A 539 -4.06 39.71 17.00
C SER A 539 -3.17 38.84 17.90
N ASP A 540 -3.60 38.51 19.11
CA ASP A 540 -2.91 37.59 20.02
C ASP A 540 -3.05 36.12 19.62
N GLU A 541 -4.11 35.77 18.89
CA GLU A 541 -4.27 34.46 18.28
C GLU A 541 -3.30 34.26 17.10
N LEU A 542 -3.14 35.29 16.29
CA LEU A 542 -2.18 35.30 15.17
C LEU A 542 -0.73 35.25 15.67
N ASP A 543 -0.40 35.96 16.75
CA ASP A 543 0.90 35.91 17.42
C ASP A 543 1.22 34.50 17.91
N ALA A 544 0.31 33.89 18.67
CA ALA A 544 0.45 32.50 19.15
C ALA A 544 0.56 31.49 17.99
N ALA A 545 -0.19 31.70 16.90
CA ALA A 545 -0.08 30.86 15.70
C ALA A 545 1.32 30.94 15.06
N TRP A 546 1.88 32.14 14.93
CA TRP A 546 3.21 32.30 14.35
C TRP A 546 4.34 31.83 15.28
N SER A 547 4.22 31.96 16.61
CA SER A 547 5.25 31.47 17.53
C SER A 547 5.49 29.96 17.44
N LEU A 548 4.47 29.18 17.06
CA LEU A 548 4.55 27.72 16.90
C LEU A 548 5.31 27.30 15.63
N PHE A 549 5.15 28.04 14.53
CA PHE A 549 5.67 27.66 13.21
C PHE A 549 6.96 28.41 12.80
N THR A 550 7.20 29.62 13.30
CA THR A 550 8.35 30.44 12.92
C THR A 550 9.71 29.74 13.15
N PRO A 551 9.96 29.03 14.28
CA PRO A 551 11.24 28.35 14.49
C PRO A 551 11.53 27.29 13.43
N LEU A 552 10.54 26.43 13.12
CA LEU A 552 10.64 25.41 12.08
C LEU A 552 10.88 26.03 10.70
N LEU A 553 10.15 27.11 10.36
CA LEU A 553 10.27 27.76 9.06
C LEU A 553 11.67 28.35 8.84
N LYS A 554 12.23 29.02 9.85
CA LYS A 554 13.62 29.52 9.83
C LYS A 554 14.62 28.36 9.71
N GLU A 555 14.46 27.30 10.50
CA GLU A 555 15.34 26.13 10.45
C GLU A 555 15.35 25.44 9.08
N LEU A 556 14.19 25.30 8.42
CA LEU A 556 14.08 24.74 7.07
C LEU A 556 14.81 25.59 6.02
N GLU A 557 14.68 26.91 6.12
CA GLU A 557 15.28 27.89 5.20
C GLU A 557 16.79 28.02 5.41
N GLU A 558 17.26 28.07 6.65
CA GLU A 558 18.68 28.14 7.04
C GLU A 558 19.43 26.85 6.68
N LYS A 559 18.87 25.68 7.01
CA LYS A 559 19.52 24.37 6.74
C LYS A 559 19.32 23.87 5.32
N LYS A 560 18.48 24.54 4.51
CA LYS A 560 18.13 24.13 3.13
C LYS A 560 17.73 22.66 3.03
N ILE A 561 16.81 22.23 3.89
CA ILE A 561 16.38 20.83 3.95
C ILE A 561 15.68 20.44 2.65
N ALA A 562 16.19 19.41 1.97
CA ALA A 562 15.61 18.93 0.73
C ALA A 562 14.27 18.19 0.97
N PRO A 563 13.17 18.55 0.28
CA PRO A 563 11.88 17.87 0.43
C PRO A 563 11.87 16.48 -0.22
N GLU A 564 11.14 15.53 0.38
CA GLU A 564 10.95 14.19 -0.20
C GLU A 564 10.08 14.25 -1.48
N LEU A 565 10.59 13.70 -2.58
CA LEU A 565 9.92 13.75 -3.88
C LEU A 565 8.79 12.71 -4.02
N TYR A 566 7.54 13.15 -4.17
CA TYR A 566 6.37 12.27 -4.35
C TYR A 566 5.74 12.44 -5.76
N PRO A 567 5.27 11.38 -6.43
CA PRO A 567 4.61 11.52 -7.73
C PRO A 567 3.31 12.31 -7.65
N TYR A 568 3.04 13.15 -8.65
CA TYR A 568 1.73 13.78 -8.84
C TYR A 568 0.60 12.73 -8.81
N GLY A 569 -0.46 12.97 -8.02
CA GLY A 569 -1.60 12.08 -7.86
C GLY A 569 -1.38 10.92 -6.88
N SER A 570 -0.27 10.91 -6.13
CA SER A 570 0.01 9.93 -5.06
C SER A 570 -0.61 10.32 -3.71
N ARG A 571 -0.32 9.56 -2.64
CA ARG A 571 -0.78 9.90 -1.27
C ARG A 571 0.14 10.90 -0.54
N GLY A 572 1.22 11.35 -1.18
CA GLY A 572 2.30 12.14 -0.58
C GLY A 572 3.57 11.31 -0.34
N PRO A 573 4.58 11.90 0.32
CA PRO A 573 5.85 11.24 0.65
C PRO A 573 5.67 10.05 1.61
N VAL A 574 6.56 9.06 1.49
CA VAL A 574 6.58 7.86 2.36
C VAL A 574 6.99 8.23 3.78
N GLY A 575 7.85 9.24 3.96
CA GLY A 575 8.21 9.81 5.26
C GLY A 575 7.00 10.13 6.14
N ALA A 576 5.89 10.61 5.56
CA ALA A 576 4.68 10.92 6.31
C ALA A 576 4.09 9.67 7.01
N HIS A 577 4.20 8.49 6.40
CA HIS A 577 3.77 7.23 7.00
C HIS A 577 4.68 6.81 8.17
N TYR A 578 5.99 7.03 8.06
CA TYR A 578 6.93 6.80 9.17
C TYR A 578 6.70 7.76 10.34
N LEU A 579 6.40 9.04 10.07
CA LEU A 579 6.04 10.02 11.10
C LEU A 579 4.80 9.60 11.89
N ALA A 580 3.75 9.12 11.23
CA ALA A 580 2.58 8.59 11.95
C ALA A 580 2.92 7.34 12.78
N ALA A 581 3.77 6.45 12.23
CA ALA A 581 4.20 5.24 12.92
C ALA A 581 5.05 5.54 14.18
N LYS A 582 5.90 6.59 14.17
CA LYS A 582 6.64 7.10 15.35
C LYS A 582 5.71 7.29 16.56
N TYR A 583 4.48 7.73 16.31
CA TYR A 583 3.45 8.00 17.31
C TYR A 583 2.42 6.88 17.51
N ASN A 584 2.65 5.69 16.96
CA ASN A 584 1.69 4.58 16.95
C ASN A 584 0.33 4.98 16.34
N VAL A 585 0.33 5.78 15.27
CA VAL A 585 -0.86 6.20 14.51
C VAL A 585 -0.71 5.73 13.05
N ARG A 586 -1.83 5.59 12.34
CA ARG A 586 -1.85 5.28 10.89
C ARG A 586 -2.67 6.31 10.12
N TRP A 587 -2.13 6.77 8.98
CA TRP A 587 -2.84 7.63 8.04
C TRP A 587 -3.85 6.83 7.20
N GLY A 588 -5.14 6.92 7.53
CA GLY A 588 -6.22 6.44 6.67
C GLY A 588 -6.22 4.91 6.46
N LYS A 589 -6.59 4.46 5.24
CA LYS A 589 -6.77 3.03 4.93
C LYS A 589 -5.41 2.35 4.61
N PRO A 590 -5.19 1.10 5.07
CA PRO A 590 -4.03 0.30 4.71
C PRO A 590 -3.97 0.02 3.20
N PHE A 591 -2.85 -0.56 2.75
CA PHE A 591 -2.74 -1.13 1.40
C PHE A 591 -3.82 -2.18 1.14
N THR A 592 -4.07 -2.46 -0.13
CA THR A 592 -4.97 -3.50 -0.63
C THR A 592 -4.22 -4.80 -0.92
N ARG A 593 -4.95 -5.91 -1.09
CA ARG A 593 -4.39 -7.19 -1.57
C ARG A 593 -3.62 -7.01 -2.88
N GLN A 594 -4.17 -6.24 -3.81
CA GLN A 594 -3.56 -5.98 -5.12
C GLN A 594 -2.26 -5.16 -4.99
N GLU A 595 -2.24 -4.09 -4.18
CA GLU A 595 -1.01 -3.31 -3.95
C GLU A 595 0.10 -4.18 -3.34
N ASN A 596 -0.21 -5.01 -2.33
CA ASN A 596 0.77 -5.93 -1.75
C ASN A 596 1.26 -6.98 -2.76
N THR A 597 0.37 -7.57 -3.55
CA THR A 597 0.75 -8.59 -4.55
C THR A 597 1.61 -7.97 -5.66
N VAL A 598 1.24 -6.79 -6.16
CA VAL A 598 2.02 -6.02 -7.15
C VAL A 598 3.45 -5.75 -6.69
N ILE A 599 3.63 -5.35 -5.42
CA ILE A 599 4.96 -5.11 -4.83
C ILE A 599 5.74 -6.42 -4.74
N GLN A 600 5.13 -7.49 -4.21
CA GLN A 600 5.77 -8.80 -4.07
C GLN A 600 6.21 -9.37 -5.43
N THR A 601 5.35 -9.36 -6.44
CA THR A 601 5.66 -9.83 -7.80
C THR A 601 6.84 -9.08 -8.41
N CYS A 602 6.92 -7.75 -8.21
CA CYS A 602 8.05 -6.95 -8.66
C CYS A 602 9.37 -7.34 -7.96
N VAL A 603 9.33 -7.61 -6.65
CA VAL A 603 10.49 -8.06 -5.87
C VAL A 603 10.94 -9.46 -6.29
N VAL A 604 10.02 -10.41 -6.48
CA VAL A 604 10.32 -11.78 -6.94
C VAL A 604 10.99 -11.78 -8.31
N ALA A 605 10.43 -11.06 -9.27
CA ALA A 605 11.02 -10.87 -10.59
C ALA A 605 12.45 -10.30 -10.53
N CYS A 606 12.71 -9.37 -9.61
CA CYS A 606 14.01 -8.72 -9.46
C CYS A 606 15.07 -9.65 -8.86
N TYR A 607 14.75 -10.41 -7.81
CA TYR A 607 15.74 -11.30 -7.18
C TYR A 607 15.89 -12.64 -7.93
N GLY A 608 14.85 -13.13 -8.63
CA GLY A 608 14.92 -14.38 -9.39
C GLY A 608 16.05 -14.39 -10.41
N LEU A 609 16.37 -13.23 -10.99
CA LEU A 609 17.49 -13.03 -11.89
C LEU A 609 18.88 -13.21 -11.25
N ALA A 610 19.01 -13.14 -9.92
CA ALA A 610 20.26 -13.51 -9.25
C ALA A 610 20.54 -15.03 -9.34
N PHE A 611 19.49 -15.86 -9.39
CA PHE A 611 19.60 -17.30 -9.60
C PHE A 611 19.70 -17.66 -11.08
N SER A 612 18.71 -17.25 -11.88
CA SER A 612 18.63 -17.63 -13.30
C SER A 612 19.74 -17.00 -14.15
N GLY A 613 20.28 -15.85 -13.73
CA GLY A 613 21.39 -15.14 -14.36
C GLY A 613 22.75 -15.81 -14.26
N GLY A 614 22.89 -16.95 -13.55
CA GLY A 614 24.07 -17.80 -13.66
C GLY A 614 25.37 -17.26 -13.06
N PHE A 615 25.29 -16.26 -12.17
CA PHE A 615 26.44 -15.63 -11.52
C PHE A 615 27.29 -16.58 -10.65
N GLY A 616 26.73 -17.72 -10.23
CA GLY A 616 27.45 -18.81 -9.55
C GLY A 616 27.74 -20.04 -10.43
N SER A 617 27.35 -20.02 -11.72
CA SER A 617 27.38 -21.18 -12.62
C SER A 617 27.89 -20.79 -14.01
N TYR A 618 27.01 -20.65 -15.01
CA TYR A 618 27.42 -20.54 -16.41
C TYR A 618 28.17 -19.25 -16.77
N ILE A 619 28.00 -18.14 -16.02
CA ILE A 619 28.79 -16.91 -16.24
C ILE A 619 30.22 -17.09 -15.71
N LEU A 620 30.37 -17.67 -14.51
CA LEU A 620 31.70 -17.95 -13.96
C LEU A 620 32.43 -19.04 -14.74
N ALA A 621 31.71 -20.04 -15.27
CA ALA A 621 32.25 -21.07 -16.14
C ALA A 621 32.96 -20.53 -17.40
N MET A 622 32.62 -19.31 -17.84
CA MET A 622 33.29 -18.64 -18.96
C MET A 622 34.61 -17.95 -18.56
N ASN A 623 34.90 -17.74 -17.27
CA ASN A 623 36.00 -16.88 -16.85
C ASN A 623 37.39 -17.58 -16.90
N GLN A 624 38.44 -16.77 -16.86
CA GLN A 624 39.84 -17.23 -16.90
C GLN A 624 40.18 -18.14 -15.72
N LYS A 625 39.72 -17.81 -14.51
CA LYS A 625 40.01 -18.55 -13.28
C LYS A 625 39.48 -19.99 -13.32
N THR A 626 38.28 -20.19 -13.85
CA THR A 626 37.67 -21.52 -14.01
C THR A 626 38.35 -22.33 -15.11
N TYR A 627 38.83 -21.67 -16.18
CA TYR A 627 39.71 -22.30 -17.17
C TYR A 627 41.00 -22.81 -16.52
N GLU A 628 41.66 -21.99 -15.70
CA GLU A 628 42.91 -22.33 -15.00
C GLU A 628 42.72 -23.44 -13.97
N LEU A 629 41.61 -23.44 -13.22
CA LEU A 629 41.29 -24.47 -12.22
C LEU A 629 41.06 -25.87 -12.81
N ILE A 630 40.54 -25.97 -14.05
CA ILE A 630 40.43 -27.25 -14.77
C ILE A 630 41.77 -27.67 -15.37
N GLY A 631 42.66 -26.71 -15.65
CA GLY A 631 43.99 -26.93 -16.18
C GLY A 631 44.04 -26.91 -17.72
N PRO A 632 45.15 -26.43 -18.32
CA PRO A 632 45.31 -26.33 -19.77
C PRO A 632 45.45 -27.71 -20.45
N ASP A 633 45.91 -28.71 -19.72
CA ASP A 633 46.12 -30.08 -20.23
C ASP A 633 44.83 -30.91 -20.28
N TYR A 634 43.71 -30.40 -19.74
CA TYR A 634 42.44 -31.10 -19.76
C TYR A 634 41.85 -31.16 -21.18
N PRO A 635 41.59 -32.36 -21.76
CA PRO A 635 41.23 -32.48 -23.17
C PRO A 635 40.00 -31.66 -23.57
N GLY A 636 40.20 -30.67 -24.43
CA GLY A 636 39.15 -29.77 -24.94
C GLY A 636 38.93 -28.50 -24.11
N ASN A 637 39.66 -28.27 -23.01
CA ASN A 637 39.66 -27.00 -22.29
C ASN A 637 40.57 -25.98 -23.00
N ARG A 638 40.02 -25.09 -23.84
CA ARG A 638 40.81 -24.12 -24.62
C ARG A 638 40.94 -22.76 -23.91
N ALA A 639 42.12 -22.15 -24.00
CA ALA A 639 42.38 -20.77 -23.56
C ALA A 639 41.55 -19.72 -24.34
N GLU A 640 41.23 -20.00 -25.60
CA GLU A 640 40.38 -19.15 -26.45
C GLU A 640 38.90 -19.17 -26.03
N ASP A 641 38.48 -20.21 -25.31
CA ASP A 641 37.12 -20.37 -24.79
C ASP A 641 36.97 -19.68 -23.41
N VAL A 642 37.33 -18.40 -23.36
CA VAL A 642 37.27 -17.56 -22.15
C VAL A 642 36.59 -16.22 -22.44
N LYS A 643 35.63 -15.84 -21.59
CA LYS A 643 34.99 -14.53 -21.54
C LYS A 643 34.82 -14.09 -20.08
N ASN A 644 35.65 -13.16 -19.63
CA ASN A 644 35.58 -12.66 -18.25
C ASN A 644 34.31 -11.83 -17.98
N PRO A 645 33.70 -11.91 -16.78
CA PRO A 645 32.54 -11.12 -16.40
C PRO A 645 32.83 -9.62 -16.48
N SER A 646 31.97 -8.87 -17.18
CA SER A 646 32.00 -7.41 -17.18
C SER A 646 30.58 -6.85 -17.20
N LEU A 647 30.38 -5.74 -16.48
CA LEU A 647 29.05 -5.23 -16.15
C LEU A 647 28.21 -4.95 -17.41
N GLY A 648 28.80 -4.33 -18.42
CA GLY A 648 28.10 -3.95 -19.65
C GLY A 648 27.52 -5.13 -20.43
N TRP A 649 28.30 -6.18 -20.66
CA TRP A 649 27.80 -7.35 -21.40
C TRP A 649 26.86 -8.21 -20.56
N MET A 650 27.07 -8.31 -19.24
CA MET A 650 26.16 -9.04 -18.36
C MET A 650 24.77 -8.38 -18.32
N ILE A 651 24.69 -7.07 -18.14
CA ILE A 651 23.42 -6.31 -18.19
C ILE A 651 22.76 -6.48 -19.57
N GLY A 652 23.52 -6.27 -20.65
CA GLY A 652 23.03 -6.42 -22.02
C GLY A 652 22.48 -7.82 -22.31
N PHE A 653 23.18 -8.87 -21.87
CA PHE A 653 22.72 -10.24 -22.00
C PHE A 653 21.41 -10.47 -21.24
N MET A 654 21.31 -10.08 -19.97
CA MET A 654 20.10 -10.27 -19.16
C MET A 654 18.88 -9.55 -19.77
N PHE A 655 19.02 -8.30 -20.22
CA PHE A 655 17.93 -7.60 -20.91
C PHE A 655 17.44 -8.33 -22.17
N VAL A 656 18.34 -9.02 -22.84
CA VAL A 656 18.10 -9.66 -24.14
C VAL A 656 17.51 -11.08 -24.02
N VAL A 657 17.66 -11.75 -22.87
CA VAL A 657 17.12 -13.11 -22.65
C VAL A 657 15.96 -13.18 -21.65
N SER A 658 15.93 -12.33 -20.62
CA SER A 658 15.04 -12.52 -19.47
C SER A 658 13.57 -12.26 -19.76
N PHE A 659 13.28 -11.28 -20.62
CA PHE A 659 11.90 -10.89 -20.95
C PHE A 659 11.14 -11.94 -21.76
N LEU A 660 11.83 -12.81 -22.50
CA LEU A 660 11.21 -13.83 -23.35
C LEU A 660 10.39 -14.86 -22.55
N GLY A 661 10.84 -15.20 -21.33
CA GLY A 661 10.10 -16.06 -20.40
C GLY A 661 8.70 -15.52 -20.11
N LEU A 662 8.57 -14.20 -19.92
CA LEU A 662 7.30 -13.55 -19.59
C LEU A 662 6.24 -13.70 -20.68
N PHE A 663 6.62 -13.76 -21.95
CA PHE A 663 5.67 -13.87 -23.05
C PHE A 663 5.34 -15.34 -23.41
N SER A 664 6.22 -16.28 -23.06
CA SER A 664 6.16 -17.68 -23.51
C SER A 664 4.90 -18.45 -23.08
N LEU A 665 4.43 -18.28 -21.83
CA LEU A 665 3.33 -19.08 -21.25
C LEU A 665 2.08 -18.28 -20.87
N VAL A 666 2.02 -16.97 -21.16
CA VAL A 666 0.87 -16.11 -20.79
C VAL A 666 -0.48 -16.62 -21.34
N ALA A 667 -0.47 -17.29 -22.50
CA ALA A 667 -1.65 -17.92 -23.07
C ALA A 667 -2.14 -19.13 -22.25
N LEU A 668 -1.23 -19.89 -21.63
CA LEU A 668 -1.53 -21.11 -20.88
C LEU A 668 -1.89 -20.88 -19.40
N ARG A 669 -1.80 -19.63 -18.90
CA ARG A 669 -2.08 -19.32 -17.48
C ARG A 669 -3.44 -19.82 -16.97
N LYS A 670 -4.49 -19.83 -17.82
CA LYS A 670 -5.81 -20.37 -17.47
C LYS A 670 -5.72 -21.89 -17.26
N VAL A 671 -5.10 -22.58 -18.22
CA VAL A 671 -4.91 -24.03 -18.19
C VAL A 671 -4.14 -24.44 -16.93
N MET A 672 -3.04 -23.75 -16.62
CA MET A 672 -2.16 -24.10 -15.50
C MET A 672 -2.77 -23.76 -14.13
N VAL A 673 -3.38 -22.59 -13.97
CA VAL A 673 -3.88 -22.10 -12.67
C VAL A 673 -5.30 -22.57 -12.35
N ILE A 674 -6.20 -22.59 -13.33
CA ILE A 674 -7.63 -22.93 -13.15
C ILE A 674 -7.91 -24.37 -13.58
N ASP A 675 -7.56 -24.76 -14.81
CA ASP A 675 -8.05 -26.03 -15.37
C ASP A 675 -7.29 -27.25 -14.79
N TYR A 676 -5.96 -27.15 -14.63
CA TYR A 676 -5.11 -28.17 -13.99
C TYR A 676 -4.98 -27.98 -12.46
N LYS A 677 -5.50 -26.86 -11.91
CA LYS A 677 -5.39 -26.47 -10.49
C LYS A 677 -3.98 -26.64 -9.88
N LEU A 678 -2.90 -26.36 -10.63
CA LEU A 678 -1.53 -26.51 -10.12
C LEU A 678 -1.31 -25.70 -8.84
N THR A 679 -0.50 -26.24 -7.92
CA THR A 679 -0.40 -25.71 -6.55
C THR A 679 0.46 -24.45 -6.50
N TYR A 680 1.63 -24.47 -7.14
CA TYR A 680 2.72 -23.49 -6.95
C TYR A 680 2.92 -23.16 -5.46
N PRO A 681 3.47 -24.09 -4.66
CA PRO A 681 3.53 -23.99 -3.20
C PRO A 681 4.00 -22.63 -2.68
N SER A 682 5.09 -22.05 -3.20
CA SER A 682 5.60 -20.72 -2.83
C SER A 682 4.64 -19.58 -3.18
N GLY A 683 3.95 -19.64 -4.34
CA GLY A 683 2.92 -18.67 -4.71
C GLY A 683 1.67 -18.77 -3.83
N THR A 684 1.26 -19.99 -3.49
CA THR A 684 0.15 -20.24 -2.55
C THR A 684 0.49 -19.79 -1.13
N ALA A 685 1.69 -20.10 -0.62
CA ALA A 685 2.21 -19.60 0.65
C ALA A 685 2.19 -18.07 0.74
N THR A 686 2.65 -17.41 -0.34
CA THR A 686 2.64 -15.95 -0.49
C THR A 686 1.21 -15.38 -0.49
N ALA A 687 0.29 -16.00 -1.23
CA ALA A 687 -1.10 -15.57 -1.26
C ALA A 687 -1.82 -15.73 0.07
N LEU A 688 -1.56 -16.84 0.80
CA LEU A 688 -2.08 -17.06 2.15
C LEU A 688 -1.58 -15.98 3.12
N LEU A 689 -0.30 -15.63 3.07
CA LEU A 689 0.27 -14.55 3.86
C LEU A 689 -0.40 -13.20 3.55
N ILE A 690 -0.48 -12.83 2.26
CA ILE A 690 -1.14 -11.58 1.83
C ILE A 690 -2.61 -11.56 2.26
N ASN A 691 -3.35 -12.66 2.04
CA ASN A 691 -4.75 -12.75 2.43
C ASN A 691 -4.92 -12.64 3.95
N SER A 692 -4.03 -13.22 4.77
CA SER A 692 -4.11 -13.13 6.25
C SER A 692 -4.05 -11.69 6.78
N PHE A 693 -3.34 -10.79 6.09
CA PHE A 693 -3.32 -9.35 6.39
C PHE A 693 -4.61 -8.62 5.98
N HIS A 694 -5.44 -9.23 5.11
CA HIS A 694 -6.58 -8.59 4.43
C HIS A 694 -7.92 -9.35 4.58
N THR A 695 -8.02 -10.38 5.41
CA THR A 695 -9.26 -11.14 5.67
C THR A 695 -10.03 -10.61 6.88
N ASN A 696 -11.26 -10.14 6.64
CA ASN A 696 -12.20 -9.72 7.69
C ASN A 696 -13.15 -10.86 8.13
N THR A 697 -13.26 -11.90 7.31
CA THR A 697 -13.92 -13.19 7.61
C THR A 697 -12.90 -14.13 8.24
N GLY A 698 -13.29 -14.88 9.28
CA GLY A 698 -12.36 -15.80 9.96
C GLY A 698 -11.24 -15.11 10.73
N ALA A 699 -11.42 -13.88 11.21
CA ALA A 699 -10.36 -13.09 11.84
C ALA A 699 -9.64 -13.76 13.03
N GLU A 700 -10.33 -14.55 13.86
CA GLU A 700 -9.68 -15.33 14.93
C GLU A 700 -8.78 -16.44 14.34
N LEU A 701 -9.20 -17.05 13.23
CA LEU A 701 -8.40 -18.01 12.47
C LEU A 701 -7.20 -17.33 11.82
N ALA A 702 -7.39 -16.21 11.11
CA ALA A 702 -6.30 -15.44 10.51
C ALA A 702 -5.28 -14.95 11.56
N GLY A 703 -5.74 -14.51 12.73
CA GLY A 703 -4.86 -14.14 13.84
C GLY A 703 -4.09 -15.33 14.43
N LYS A 704 -4.73 -16.51 14.51
CA LYS A 704 -4.05 -17.76 14.87
C LYS A 704 -3.08 -18.23 13.79
N GLN A 705 -3.39 -18.06 12.51
CA GLN A 705 -2.52 -18.38 11.37
C GLN A 705 -1.27 -17.49 11.38
N VAL A 706 -1.41 -16.16 11.55
CA VAL A 706 -0.27 -15.24 11.69
C VAL A 706 0.57 -15.59 12.93
N ARG A 707 -0.05 -15.98 14.05
CA ARG A 707 0.68 -16.44 15.24
C ARG A 707 1.38 -17.79 15.05
N CYS A 708 0.75 -18.70 14.30
CA CYS A 708 1.31 -19.99 13.90
C CYS A 708 2.54 -19.78 13.01
N LEU A 709 2.41 -18.97 11.96
CA LEU A 709 3.49 -18.56 11.06
C LEU A 709 4.64 -17.92 11.84
N GLY A 710 4.36 -16.91 12.69
CA GLY A 710 5.37 -16.28 13.52
C GLY A 710 6.09 -17.25 14.47
N LYS A 711 5.36 -18.19 15.08
CA LYS A 711 5.93 -19.25 15.92
C LYS A 711 6.90 -20.13 15.12
N TYR A 712 6.46 -20.67 13.98
CA TYR A 712 7.30 -21.58 13.18
C TYR A 712 8.43 -20.86 12.45
N LEU A 713 8.26 -19.59 12.10
CA LEU A 713 9.33 -18.70 11.63
C LEU A 713 10.41 -18.52 12.70
N SER A 714 10.05 -18.18 13.94
CA SER A 714 11.03 -18.06 15.02
C SER A 714 11.72 -19.41 15.32
N ILE A 715 10.97 -20.51 15.40
CA ILE A 715 11.54 -21.85 15.60
C ILE A 715 12.56 -22.17 14.50
N SER A 716 12.17 -21.96 13.24
CA SER A 716 13.03 -22.24 12.09
C SER A 716 14.26 -21.34 12.05
N PHE A 717 14.12 -20.04 12.28
CA PHE A 717 15.25 -19.11 12.32
C PHE A 717 16.28 -19.50 13.39
N PHE A 718 15.83 -19.84 14.59
CA PHE A 718 16.73 -20.30 15.65
C PHE A 718 17.26 -21.72 15.40
N TRP A 719 16.54 -22.56 14.66
CA TRP A 719 17.04 -23.87 14.24
C TRP A 719 18.15 -23.75 13.19
N SER A 720 18.00 -22.88 12.19
CA SER A 720 19.05 -22.61 11.19
C SER A 720 20.27 -21.92 11.83
N CYS A 721 20.05 -21.07 12.84
CA CYS A 721 21.11 -20.56 13.72
C CYS A 721 21.86 -21.68 14.46
N PHE A 722 21.13 -22.64 15.02
CA PHE A 722 21.71 -23.82 15.67
C PHE A 722 22.49 -24.70 14.67
N LYS A 723 21.90 -25.04 13.51
CA LYS A 723 22.58 -25.79 12.44
C LYS A 723 23.91 -25.12 12.06
N TRP A 724 23.90 -23.81 11.79
CA TRP A 724 25.11 -23.04 11.47
C TRP A 724 26.13 -23.04 12.63
N PHE A 725 25.69 -22.85 13.88
CA PHE A 725 26.62 -22.83 15.02
C PHE A 725 27.39 -24.15 15.20
N PHE A 726 26.76 -25.27 14.84
CA PHE A 726 27.31 -26.62 14.88
C PHE A 726 27.74 -27.16 13.50
N SER A 727 27.88 -26.33 12.47
CA SER A 727 28.34 -26.79 11.15
C SER A 727 29.87 -26.90 11.08
N GLY A 728 30.59 -26.01 11.77
CA GLY A 728 32.06 -25.94 11.75
C GLY A 728 32.66 -25.71 10.36
N VAL A 729 33.98 -25.83 10.26
CA VAL A 729 34.75 -25.54 9.03
C VAL A 729 35.27 -26.84 8.41
N GLY A 730 34.87 -27.10 7.16
CA GLY A 730 35.33 -28.26 6.36
C GLY A 730 34.17 -29.12 5.84
N ASP A 731 34.38 -29.78 4.70
CA ASP A 731 33.28 -30.40 3.94
C ASP A 731 32.70 -31.69 4.59
N SER A 732 33.37 -32.26 5.61
CA SER A 732 32.95 -33.45 6.38
C SER A 732 32.54 -33.12 7.83
N CYS A 733 32.37 -31.83 8.12
CA CYS A 733 32.11 -31.30 9.43
C CYS A 733 30.63 -30.89 9.55
N GLY A 734 30.04 -31.09 10.72
CA GLY A 734 28.83 -30.37 11.13
C GLY A 734 27.55 -31.18 11.29
N PHE A 735 26.54 -30.51 11.85
CA PHE A 735 25.19 -31.08 12.04
C PHE A 735 24.50 -31.45 10.70
N ASP A 736 24.86 -30.80 9.60
CA ASP A 736 24.40 -31.17 8.23
C ASP A 736 24.83 -32.59 7.81
N ASN A 737 25.88 -33.14 8.44
CA ASN A 737 26.43 -34.46 8.16
C ASN A 737 25.93 -35.55 9.14
N PHE A 738 24.76 -35.39 9.76
CA PHE A 738 24.24 -36.33 10.77
C PHE A 738 23.72 -37.65 10.14
N PRO A 739 24.32 -38.82 10.43
CA PRO A 739 23.95 -40.11 9.81
C PRO A 739 22.74 -40.75 10.50
N THR A 740 21.57 -40.10 10.42
CA THR A 740 20.33 -40.49 11.14
C THR A 740 19.86 -41.93 10.87
N LEU A 741 20.15 -42.47 9.70
CA LEU A 741 19.79 -43.84 9.30
C LEU A 741 20.99 -44.81 9.31
N GLY A 742 22.10 -44.40 9.94
CA GLY A 742 23.36 -45.15 10.01
C GLY A 742 24.37 -44.75 8.92
N LEU A 743 25.65 -45.04 9.18
CA LEU A 743 26.77 -44.63 8.32
C LEU A 743 26.70 -45.20 6.90
N GLU A 744 26.15 -46.40 6.71
CA GLU A 744 26.03 -47.01 5.37
C GLU A 744 24.93 -46.32 4.54
N ALA A 745 23.79 -46.00 5.15
CA ALA A 745 22.73 -45.24 4.51
C ALA A 745 23.19 -43.81 4.17
N PHE A 746 23.99 -43.20 5.06
CA PHE A 746 24.58 -41.88 4.88
C PHE A 746 25.48 -41.78 3.63
N LYS A 747 26.31 -42.80 3.33
CA LYS A 747 27.12 -42.87 2.08
C LYS A 747 26.26 -42.74 0.81
N TYR A 748 25.03 -43.23 0.85
CA TYR A 748 24.06 -43.16 -0.23
C TYR A 748 23.07 -41.99 -0.05
N THR A 749 23.42 -40.97 0.73
CA THR A 749 22.64 -39.75 1.01
C THR A 749 21.30 -39.97 1.72
N PHE A 750 21.05 -41.15 2.29
CA PHE A 750 19.86 -41.41 3.10
C PHE A 750 20.08 -40.95 4.55
N TYR A 751 19.78 -39.69 4.79
CA TYR A 751 19.71 -39.07 6.11
C TYR A 751 18.67 -37.96 6.12
N PHE A 752 18.09 -37.68 7.28
CA PHE A 752 17.30 -36.47 7.52
C PHE A 752 18.26 -35.28 7.67
N ASP A 753 18.14 -34.27 6.81
CA ASP A 753 18.95 -33.04 6.82
C ASP A 753 18.42 -32.02 7.86
N PHE A 754 17.25 -32.29 8.44
CA PHE A 754 16.57 -31.39 9.38
C PHE A 754 16.33 -29.99 8.79
N SER A 755 16.13 -29.88 7.47
CA SER A 755 15.84 -28.62 6.79
C SER A 755 14.37 -28.22 7.02
N PRO A 756 14.09 -27.11 7.73
CA PRO A 756 12.73 -26.63 7.91
C PRO A 756 12.07 -26.28 6.58
N THR A 757 12.84 -25.79 5.60
CA THR A 757 12.36 -25.50 4.25
C THR A 757 11.79 -26.75 3.58
N TYR A 758 12.53 -27.87 3.54
CA TYR A 758 12.05 -29.09 2.89
C TYR A 758 10.84 -29.71 3.60
N ILE A 759 10.81 -29.69 4.93
CA ILE A 759 9.63 -30.10 5.72
C ILE A 759 8.42 -29.19 5.41
N GLY A 760 8.64 -27.88 5.30
CA GLY A 760 7.64 -26.89 4.91
C GLY A 760 7.06 -27.14 3.51
N CYS A 761 7.90 -27.41 2.51
CA CYS A 761 7.45 -27.80 1.18
C CYS A 761 6.64 -29.11 1.24
N GLY A 762 7.07 -30.09 2.04
CA GLY A 762 6.34 -31.35 2.27
C GLY A 762 4.94 -31.19 2.89
N LEU A 763 4.68 -30.09 3.62
CA LEU A 763 3.38 -29.73 4.19
C LEU A 763 2.43 -29.04 3.19
N ILE A 764 2.92 -28.50 2.07
CA ILE A 764 2.09 -27.82 1.05
C ILE A 764 1.94 -28.70 -0.21
N CYS A 765 2.99 -29.42 -0.59
CA CYS A 765 2.95 -30.33 -1.74
C CYS A 765 1.95 -31.49 -1.50
N PRO A 766 1.13 -31.85 -2.51
CA PRO A 766 0.21 -32.99 -2.38
C PRO A 766 0.95 -34.28 -2.00
N HIS A 767 0.37 -35.12 -1.14
CA HIS A 767 1.01 -36.35 -0.66
C HIS A 767 1.62 -37.23 -1.75
N ILE A 768 0.94 -37.37 -2.91
CA ILE A 768 1.45 -38.14 -4.05
C ILE A 768 2.76 -37.58 -4.63
N VAL A 769 2.98 -36.27 -4.57
CA VAL A 769 4.25 -35.65 -4.97
C VAL A 769 5.35 -36.11 -4.02
N ASN A 770 5.18 -35.95 -2.72
CA ASN A 770 6.20 -36.32 -1.73
C ASN A 770 6.49 -37.82 -1.72
N CYS A 771 5.47 -38.68 -1.89
CA CYS A 771 5.66 -40.12 -2.10
C CYS A 771 6.41 -40.44 -3.40
N SER A 772 6.18 -39.68 -4.48
CA SER A 772 6.90 -39.84 -5.75
C SER A 772 8.37 -39.40 -5.62
N VAL A 773 8.64 -38.31 -4.90
CA VAL A 773 9.99 -37.85 -4.56
C VAL A 773 10.71 -38.93 -3.72
N LEU A 774 10.08 -39.50 -2.69
CA LEU A 774 10.69 -40.60 -1.92
C LEU A 774 10.95 -41.86 -2.77
N LEU A 775 10.00 -42.26 -3.63
CA LEU A 775 10.20 -43.38 -4.56
C LEU A 775 11.36 -43.11 -5.52
N GLY A 776 11.49 -41.88 -6.01
CA GLY A 776 12.62 -41.44 -6.83
C GLY A 776 13.96 -41.57 -6.12
N ALA A 777 14.03 -41.21 -4.83
CA ALA A 777 15.23 -41.38 -4.00
C ALA A 777 15.60 -42.86 -3.81
N ILE A 778 14.62 -43.73 -3.54
CA ILE A 778 14.83 -45.17 -3.39
C ILE A 778 15.36 -45.78 -4.69
N ILE A 779 14.75 -45.47 -5.84
CA ILE A 779 15.19 -46.00 -7.13
C ILE A 779 16.59 -45.50 -7.48
N SER A 780 16.87 -44.21 -7.31
CA SER A 780 18.14 -43.60 -7.71
C SER A 780 19.28 -43.96 -6.74
N TRP A 781 19.23 -43.49 -5.51
CA TRP A 781 20.31 -43.66 -4.54
C TRP A 781 20.28 -45.01 -3.81
N GLY A 782 19.11 -45.64 -3.68
CA GLY A 782 18.98 -46.93 -3.00
C GLY A 782 19.28 -48.15 -3.88
N VAL A 783 19.15 -48.02 -5.21
CA VAL A 783 19.31 -49.15 -6.16
C VAL A 783 20.25 -48.79 -7.32
N LEU A 784 19.93 -47.75 -8.10
CA LEU A 784 20.57 -47.49 -9.39
C LEU A 784 22.04 -47.03 -9.26
N TRP A 785 22.34 -46.08 -8.37
CA TRP A 785 23.72 -45.62 -8.16
C TRP A 785 24.60 -46.68 -7.48
N PRO A 786 24.16 -47.42 -6.44
CA PRO A 786 24.91 -48.58 -5.94
C PRO A 786 25.21 -49.61 -7.04
N PHE A 787 24.22 -49.96 -7.86
CA PHE A 787 24.36 -50.92 -8.96
C PHE A 787 25.36 -50.46 -10.02
N ILE A 788 25.25 -49.22 -10.52
CA ILE A 788 26.20 -48.68 -11.52
C ILE A 788 27.62 -48.58 -10.92
N THR A 789 27.74 -48.29 -9.63
CA THR A 789 29.04 -48.20 -8.93
C THR A 789 29.76 -49.56 -8.84
N GLN A 790 29.02 -50.67 -8.74
CA GLN A 790 29.59 -52.03 -8.80
C GLN A 790 30.19 -52.38 -10.17
N HIS A 791 29.85 -51.61 -11.22
CA HIS A 791 30.38 -51.76 -12.58
C HIS A 791 31.45 -50.71 -12.96
N ALA A 792 32.01 -50.00 -11.96
CA ALA A 792 33.21 -49.19 -12.16
C ALA A 792 34.37 -50.05 -12.70
N GLY A 793 35.16 -49.48 -13.61
CA GLY A 793 36.22 -50.19 -14.37
C GLY A 793 35.75 -50.76 -15.71
N ASP A 794 34.48 -51.16 -15.86
CA ASP A 794 33.91 -51.59 -17.15
C ASP A 794 33.00 -50.53 -17.76
N TRP A 795 31.97 -50.07 -17.04
CA TRP A 795 30.98 -49.13 -17.57
C TRP A 795 31.51 -47.69 -17.66
N TYR A 796 32.42 -47.34 -16.77
CA TYR A 796 33.18 -46.09 -16.74
C TYR A 796 34.53 -46.31 -16.01
N PRO A 797 35.57 -45.51 -16.25
CA PRO A 797 36.87 -45.68 -15.58
C PRO A 797 36.77 -45.45 -14.06
N ASP A 798 37.48 -46.28 -13.30
CA ASP A 798 37.48 -46.32 -11.83
C ASP A 798 38.33 -45.21 -11.19
N ASN A 799 39.24 -44.60 -11.94
CA ASN A 799 40.15 -43.54 -11.50
C ASN A 799 39.57 -42.11 -11.58
N LEU A 800 38.27 -41.96 -11.84
CA LEU A 800 37.62 -40.65 -12.00
C LEU A 800 37.02 -40.12 -10.69
N GLY A 801 37.01 -38.79 -10.54
CA GLY A 801 36.40 -38.13 -9.38
C GLY A 801 34.87 -38.33 -9.32
N SER A 802 34.30 -38.22 -8.12
CA SER A 802 32.86 -38.40 -7.87
C SER A 802 31.94 -37.44 -8.65
N ASN A 803 32.49 -36.32 -9.12
CA ASN A 803 31.82 -35.27 -9.89
C ASN A 803 32.13 -35.34 -11.40
N ASP A 804 32.91 -36.33 -11.86
CA ASP A 804 33.27 -36.44 -13.28
C ASP A 804 32.09 -37.00 -14.11
N PHE A 805 31.74 -36.28 -15.17
CA PHE A 805 30.69 -36.64 -16.13
C PHE A 805 31.01 -37.87 -16.99
N LYS A 806 32.29 -38.26 -17.11
CA LYS A 806 32.73 -39.53 -17.69
C LYS A 806 32.63 -40.68 -16.69
N GLY A 807 32.34 -40.39 -15.42
CA GLY A 807 32.05 -41.37 -14.37
C GLY A 807 30.56 -41.41 -13.97
N LEU A 808 30.30 -41.82 -12.74
CA LEU A 808 28.95 -42.01 -12.18
C LEU A 808 28.06 -40.76 -12.31
N TYR A 809 28.63 -39.55 -12.18
CA TYR A 809 27.88 -38.29 -12.19
C TYR A 809 27.19 -38.02 -13.54
N GLY A 810 27.76 -38.50 -14.65
CA GLY A 810 27.13 -38.44 -15.97
C GLY A 810 25.76 -39.13 -15.98
N TYR A 811 25.67 -40.36 -15.46
CA TYR A 811 24.40 -41.09 -15.36
C TYR A 811 23.38 -40.33 -14.50
N LYS A 812 23.79 -39.77 -13.36
CA LYS A 812 22.90 -39.02 -12.45
C LYS A 812 22.19 -37.87 -13.17
N VAL A 813 22.95 -37.06 -13.90
CA VAL A 813 22.44 -35.87 -14.57
C VAL A 813 21.55 -36.23 -15.79
N PHE A 814 22.00 -37.14 -16.67
CA PHE A 814 21.28 -37.44 -17.91
C PHE A 814 20.04 -38.32 -17.72
N ILE A 815 20.02 -39.21 -16.72
CA ILE A 815 18.83 -40.00 -16.39
C ILE A 815 17.74 -39.12 -15.75
N ALA A 816 18.12 -38.20 -14.85
CA ALA A 816 17.19 -37.21 -14.30
C ALA A 816 16.56 -36.34 -15.40
N ILE A 817 17.39 -35.81 -16.32
CA ILE A 817 16.96 -35.09 -17.52
C ILE A 817 15.93 -35.88 -18.33
N SER A 818 16.16 -37.17 -18.52
CA SER A 818 15.33 -38.03 -19.37
C SER A 818 13.93 -38.29 -18.77
N LEU A 819 13.84 -38.46 -17.45
CA LEU A 819 12.56 -38.53 -16.74
C LEU A 819 11.78 -37.21 -16.81
N ILE A 820 12.45 -36.09 -16.51
CA ILE A 820 11.88 -34.73 -16.56
C ILE A 820 11.31 -34.44 -17.95
N LEU A 821 12.08 -34.74 -18.99
CA LEU A 821 11.69 -34.48 -20.37
C LEU A 821 10.55 -35.39 -20.84
N GLY A 822 10.58 -36.68 -20.50
CA GLY A 822 9.52 -37.63 -20.88
C GLY A 822 8.16 -37.24 -20.28
N ASP A 823 8.14 -36.85 -19.01
CA ASP A 823 6.92 -36.38 -18.32
C ASP A 823 6.41 -35.05 -18.87
N GLY A 824 7.30 -34.07 -19.01
CA GLY A 824 6.97 -32.73 -19.49
C GLY A 824 6.44 -32.73 -20.92
N LEU A 825 7.09 -33.47 -21.84
CA LEU A 825 6.65 -33.59 -23.23
C LEU A 825 5.30 -34.30 -23.35
N TYR A 826 5.06 -35.37 -22.58
CA TYR A 826 3.77 -36.04 -22.55
C TYR A 826 2.65 -35.07 -22.16
N ASN A 827 2.83 -34.35 -21.04
CA ASN A 827 1.83 -33.42 -20.54
C ASN A 827 1.64 -32.21 -21.48
N LEU A 828 2.68 -31.74 -22.17
CA LEU A 828 2.56 -30.71 -23.20
C LEU A 828 1.74 -31.18 -24.40
N ILE A 829 2.07 -32.35 -24.96
CA ILE A 829 1.37 -32.92 -26.12
C ILE A 829 -0.11 -33.15 -25.77
N LYS A 830 -0.39 -33.68 -24.57
CA LYS A 830 -1.75 -33.86 -24.05
C LYS A 830 -2.52 -32.54 -23.97
N ILE A 831 -1.93 -31.48 -23.41
CA ILE A 831 -2.58 -30.16 -23.32
C ILE A 831 -2.83 -29.56 -24.70
N LEU A 832 -1.88 -29.67 -25.62
CA LEU A 832 -2.04 -29.20 -27.00
C LEU A 832 -3.16 -29.97 -27.73
N TYR A 833 -3.24 -31.29 -27.52
CA TYR A 833 -4.30 -32.13 -28.06
C TYR A 833 -5.68 -31.75 -27.51
N GLU A 834 -5.86 -31.70 -26.18
CA GLU A 834 -7.15 -31.35 -25.57
C GLU A 834 -7.56 -29.90 -25.88
N SER A 835 -6.60 -28.96 -25.93
CA SER A 835 -6.87 -27.57 -26.31
C SER A 835 -7.27 -27.46 -27.78
N GLY A 836 -6.58 -28.18 -28.68
CA GLY A 836 -6.92 -28.25 -30.10
C GLY A 836 -8.30 -28.85 -30.34
N LYS A 837 -8.59 -29.97 -29.67
CA LYS A 837 -9.90 -30.63 -29.68
C LYS A 837 -11.00 -29.69 -29.17
N ALA A 838 -10.82 -29.02 -28.04
CA ALA A 838 -11.80 -28.06 -27.51
C ALA A 838 -12.05 -26.88 -28.47
N VAL A 839 -11.03 -26.40 -29.18
CA VAL A 839 -11.18 -25.36 -30.22
C VAL A 839 -11.92 -25.90 -31.45
N CYS A 840 -11.59 -27.10 -31.92
CA CYS A 840 -12.30 -27.75 -33.02
C CYS A 840 -13.77 -28.02 -32.67
N ASP A 841 -14.06 -28.58 -31.49
CA ASP A 841 -15.41 -28.84 -31.01
C ASP A 841 -16.23 -27.54 -30.85
N ALA A 842 -15.59 -26.45 -30.41
CA ALA A 842 -16.22 -25.14 -30.34
C ALA A 842 -16.51 -24.55 -31.73
N GLN A 843 -15.63 -24.76 -32.72
CA GLN A 843 -15.88 -24.35 -34.11
C GLN A 843 -16.96 -25.22 -34.78
N LEU A 844 -16.98 -26.53 -34.54
CA LEU A 844 -17.98 -27.46 -35.04
C LEU A 844 -19.38 -27.19 -34.45
N LYS A 845 -19.47 -26.88 -33.15
CA LYS A 845 -20.72 -26.41 -32.52
C LYS A 845 -21.18 -25.06 -33.08
N LYS A 846 -20.26 -24.17 -33.48
CA LYS A 846 -20.60 -22.89 -34.10
C LYS A 846 -21.16 -23.03 -35.53
N ILE A 847 -20.96 -24.18 -36.17
CA ILE A 847 -21.50 -24.54 -37.49
C ILE A 847 -22.88 -25.22 -37.39
N SER A 848 -23.27 -25.72 -36.20
CA SER A 848 -24.51 -26.47 -35.98
C SER A 848 -25.59 -25.68 -35.22
N LEU A 849 -26.33 -24.86 -35.99
CA LEU A 849 -27.61 -24.18 -35.67
C LEU A 849 -27.63 -23.03 -34.62
N PRO A 850 -28.35 -21.93 -34.89
CA PRO A 850 -28.52 -20.82 -33.94
C PRO A 850 -29.91 -20.84 -33.27
N ILE A 851 -30.12 -21.71 -32.26
CA ILE A 851 -31.32 -21.61 -31.40
C ILE A 851 -30.95 -21.70 -29.90
N VAL A 852 -31.29 -20.62 -29.20
CA VAL A 852 -31.41 -20.41 -27.75
C VAL A 852 -31.06 -21.57 -26.82
N SER A 853 -30.00 -21.40 -26.02
CA SER A 853 -30.11 -21.53 -24.56
C SER A 853 -28.98 -20.77 -23.85
N ASN A 854 -29.33 -19.66 -23.21
CA ASN A 854 -28.51 -19.11 -22.11
C ASN A 854 -28.70 -20.01 -20.89
N HIS A 855 -27.99 -21.13 -20.85
CA HIS A 855 -27.65 -21.78 -19.60
C HIS A 855 -26.15 -21.64 -19.39
N GLU A 856 -25.78 -20.70 -18.52
CA GLU A 856 -24.53 -20.83 -17.78
C GLU A 856 -24.64 -22.15 -17.01
N ASN A 857 -23.85 -23.15 -17.41
CA ASN A 857 -23.69 -24.37 -16.64
C ASN A 857 -22.92 -24.00 -15.37
N GLU A 858 -23.64 -23.62 -14.32
CA GLU A 858 -23.08 -23.54 -12.98
C GLU A 858 -22.69 -24.97 -12.53
N ASP A 859 -21.38 -25.24 -12.45
CA ASP A 859 -20.87 -26.44 -11.78
C ASP A 859 -21.35 -26.42 -10.31
N PRO A 860 -22.19 -27.37 -9.87
CA PRO A 860 -22.82 -27.31 -8.54
C PRO A 860 -21.84 -27.51 -7.36
N GLU A 861 -20.58 -27.86 -7.64
CA GLU A 861 -19.57 -28.22 -6.63
C GLU A 861 -18.56 -27.09 -6.32
N LEU A 862 -18.52 -26.00 -7.10
CA LEU A 862 -17.55 -24.91 -6.89
C LEU A 862 -18.00 -23.94 -5.79
N SER A 863 -17.06 -23.60 -4.90
CA SER A 863 -17.31 -22.62 -3.84
C SER A 863 -17.52 -21.20 -4.40
N GLU A 864 -18.32 -20.38 -3.71
CA GLU A 864 -18.56 -18.98 -4.11
C GLU A 864 -17.26 -18.14 -4.18
N GLU A 865 -16.23 -18.51 -3.40
CA GLU A 865 -14.91 -17.88 -3.45
C GLU A 865 -14.13 -18.30 -4.72
N GLU A 866 -14.13 -19.58 -5.10
CA GLU A 866 -13.55 -20.04 -6.38
C GLU A 866 -14.27 -19.42 -7.60
N LYS A 867 -15.60 -19.30 -7.56
CA LYS A 867 -16.38 -18.61 -8.62
C LYS A 867 -15.91 -17.17 -8.80
N LEU A 868 -15.67 -16.45 -7.70
CA LEU A 868 -15.17 -15.08 -7.71
C LEU A 868 -13.73 -15.00 -8.24
N GLN A 869 -12.84 -15.89 -7.78
CA GLN A 869 -11.45 -15.98 -8.26
C GLN A 869 -11.38 -16.22 -9.77
N ASN A 870 -12.13 -17.20 -10.27
CA ASN A 870 -12.24 -17.52 -11.70
C ASN A 870 -12.73 -16.30 -12.51
N LYS A 871 -13.78 -15.61 -12.05
CA LYS A 871 -14.35 -14.44 -12.72
C LYS A 871 -13.36 -13.29 -12.83
N VAL A 872 -12.60 -12.98 -11.76
CA VAL A 872 -11.59 -11.91 -11.76
C VAL A 872 -10.41 -12.26 -12.67
N PHE A 873 -9.88 -13.49 -12.57
CA PHE A 873 -8.69 -13.92 -13.29
C PHE A 873 -8.90 -14.05 -14.81
N VAL A 874 -10.11 -14.41 -15.25
CA VAL A 874 -10.45 -14.50 -16.69
C VAL A 874 -10.77 -13.11 -17.27
N LYS A 875 -11.44 -12.22 -16.52
CA LYS A 875 -11.87 -10.90 -17.00
C LYS A 875 -10.69 -10.02 -17.43
N ASP A 876 -9.68 -9.85 -16.58
CA ASP A 876 -8.50 -9.02 -16.86
C ASP A 876 -7.42 -9.79 -17.64
N SER A 877 -7.86 -10.46 -18.72
CA SER A 877 -6.99 -11.30 -19.54
C SER A 877 -5.99 -10.48 -20.38
N ILE A 878 -4.76 -10.97 -20.47
CA ILE A 878 -3.77 -10.49 -21.44
C ILE A 878 -4.10 -11.14 -22.79
N PRO A 879 -4.23 -10.37 -23.90
CA PRO A 879 -4.54 -10.92 -25.21
C PRO A 879 -3.46 -11.89 -25.71
N THR A 880 -3.88 -13.02 -26.29
CA THR A 880 -2.96 -14.03 -26.83
C THR A 880 -2.13 -13.51 -28.00
N TRP A 881 -2.70 -12.65 -28.86
CA TRP A 881 -1.97 -12.02 -29.95
C TRP A 881 -0.81 -11.14 -29.45
N PHE A 882 -1.00 -10.43 -28.33
CA PHE A 882 0.02 -9.58 -27.72
C PHE A 882 1.13 -10.42 -27.08
N ALA A 883 0.77 -11.54 -26.45
CA ALA A 883 1.74 -12.49 -25.94
C ALA A 883 2.62 -13.06 -27.08
N ALA A 884 1.99 -13.51 -28.17
CA ALA A 884 2.69 -14.08 -29.32
C ALA A 884 3.57 -13.03 -30.05
N SER A 885 3.05 -11.83 -30.32
CA SER A 885 3.82 -10.78 -31.01
C SER A 885 5.00 -10.29 -30.17
N GLY A 886 4.82 -10.13 -28.85
CA GLY A 886 5.89 -9.78 -27.93
C GLY A 886 7.00 -10.84 -27.88
N TYR A 887 6.63 -12.14 -27.83
CA TYR A 887 7.61 -13.22 -27.89
C TYR A 887 8.41 -13.19 -29.20
N VAL A 888 7.75 -13.10 -30.35
CA VAL A 888 8.41 -13.08 -31.67
C VAL A 888 9.32 -11.86 -31.83
N ALA A 889 8.87 -10.67 -31.43
CA ALA A 889 9.68 -9.44 -31.52
C ALA A 889 10.94 -9.51 -30.64
N LEU A 890 10.80 -9.93 -29.38
CA LEU A 890 11.94 -10.11 -28.48
C LEU A 890 12.89 -11.22 -28.96
N ALA A 891 12.35 -12.31 -29.52
CA ALA A 891 13.16 -13.41 -30.04
C ALA A 891 13.97 -12.99 -31.26
N ALA A 892 13.40 -12.16 -32.15
CA ALA A 892 14.12 -11.59 -33.29
C ALA A 892 15.25 -10.65 -32.85
N ILE A 893 14.97 -9.71 -31.93
CA ILE A 893 15.98 -8.80 -31.34
C ILE A 893 17.10 -9.62 -30.68
N SER A 894 16.74 -10.65 -29.92
CA SER A 894 17.68 -11.48 -29.20
C SER A 894 18.53 -12.37 -30.11
N THR A 895 17.93 -12.92 -31.17
CA THR A 895 18.64 -13.67 -32.23
C THR A 895 19.71 -12.81 -32.92
N ALA A 896 19.49 -11.51 -33.05
CA ALA A 896 20.47 -10.57 -33.62
C ALA A 896 21.57 -10.18 -32.61
N ILE A 897 21.24 -9.97 -31.33
CA ILE A 897 22.19 -9.43 -30.34
C ILE A 897 23.07 -10.53 -29.70
N ILE A 898 22.55 -11.74 -29.46
CA ILE A 898 23.32 -12.81 -28.80
C ILE A 898 24.63 -13.15 -29.55
N PRO A 899 24.68 -13.26 -30.88
CA PRO A 899 25.93 -13.45 -31.63
C PRO A 899 26.91 -12.26 -31.54
N ILE A 900 26.44 -11.06 -31.23
CA ILE A 900 27.31 -9.88 -31.01
C ILE A 900 27.98 -9.98 -29.63
N ILE A 901 27.25 -10.46 -28.62
CA ILE A 901 27.81 -10.70 -27.27
C ILE A 901 28.71 -11.94 -27.27
N PHE A 902 28.35 -12.98 -28.01
CA PHE A 902 29.04 -14.26 -28.11
C PHE A 902 29.26 -14.65 -29.58
N PRO A 903 30.33 -14.17 -30.24
CA PRO A 903 30.61 -14.49 -31.65
C PRO A 903 30.70 -15.98 -31.98
N GLN A 904 30.93 -16.82 -30.95
CA GLN A 904 30.98 -18.28 -31.05
C GLN A 904 29.64 -18.95 -31.34
N ILE A 905 28.49 -18.31 -31.03
CA ILE A 905 27.16 -18.89 -31.32
C ILE A 905 26.53 -18.22 -32.55
N PRO A 906 26.34 -18.94 -33.67
CA PRO A 906 25.72 -18.37 -34.86
C PRO A 906 24.22 -18.11 -34.65
N TRP A 907 23.70 -17.06 -35.28
CA TRP A 907 22.32 -16.58 -35.13
C TRP A 907 21.26 -17.68 -35.33
N TYR A 908 21.46 -18.60 -36.29
CA TYR A 908 20.47 -19.64 -36.58
C TYR A 908 20.35 -20.66 -35.44
N LEU A 909 21.42 -20.90 -34.67
CA LEU A 909 21.37 -21.73 -33.46
C LEU A 909 20.63 -21.01 -32.31
N VAL A 910 20.80 -19.69 -32.19
CA VAL A 910 20.02 -18.87 -31.25
C VAL A 910 18.53 -18.91 -31.60
N LEU A 911 18.17 -18.86 -32.88
CA LEU A 911 16.78 -19.01 -33.33
C LEU A 911 16.21 -20.38 -32.97
N VAL A 912 16.98 -21.47 -33.13
CA VAL A 912 16.57 -22.82 -32.71
C VAL A 912 16.35 -22.89 -31.19
N CYS A 913 17.18 -22.22 -30.37
CA CYS A 913 16.91 -22.09 -28.93
C CYS A 913 15.52 -21.48 -28.67
N TYR A 914 15.14 -20.39 -29.36
CA TYR A 914 13.85 -19.73 -29.16
C TYR A 914 12.64 -20.47 -29.72
N ILE A 915 12.84 -21.41 -30.66
CA ILE A 915 11.79 -22.34 -31.09
C ILE A 915 11.54 -23.42 -30.03
N LEU A 916 12.61 -23.92 -29.39
CA LEU A 916 12.51 -24.97 -28.35
C LEU A 916 12.14 -24.42 -26.96
N ALA A 917 12.44 -23.14 -26.67
CA ALA A 917 12.27 -22.59 -25.33
C ALA A 917 10.84 -22.62 -24.76
N PRO A 918 9.75 -22.37 -25.51
CA PRO A 918 8.39 -22.44 -24.96
C PRO A 918 8.00 -23.85 -24.48
N MET A 919 8.52 -24.88 -25.15
CA MET A 919 8.33 -26.29 -24.78
C MET A 919 8.98 -26.57 -23.42
N PHE A 920 10.26 -26.21 -23.25
CA PHE A 920 10.96 -26.39 -21.97
C PHE A 920 10.42 -25.48 -20.86
N ALA A 921 10.00 -24.25 -21.20
CA ALA A 921 9.37 -23.32 -20.27
C ALA A 921 8.08 -23.92 -19.70
N PHE A 922 7.24 -24.51 -20.55
CA PHE A 922 6.05 -25.23 -20.09
C PHE A 922 6.42 -26.40 -19.15
N CYS A 923 7.35 -27.27 -19.58
CA CYS A 923 7.73 -28.45 -18.80
C CYS A 923 8.27 -28.07 -17.41
N ASN A 924 9.09 -27.02 -17.33
CA ASN A 924 9.58 -26.48 -16.06
C ASN A 924 8.45 -25.88 -15.22
N SER A 925 7.63 -25.02 -15.82
CA SER A 925 6.55 -24.32 -15.10
C SER A 925 5.48 -25.28 -14.58
N TYR A 926 5.27 -26.41 -15.26
CA TYR A 926 4.45 -27.53 -14.79
C TYR A 926 5.13 -28.26 -13.62
N GLY A 927 6.41 -28.58 -13.73
CA GLY A 927 7.23 -29.15 -12.65
C GLY A 927 7.20 -28.30 -11.39
N THR A 928 7.56 -27.02 -11.48
CA THR A 928 7.47 -26.03 -10.39
C THR A 928 6.07 -25.96 -9.80
N GLY A 929 5.02 -25.99 -10.63
CA GLY A 929 3.63 -25.98 -10.18
C GLY A 929 3.21 -27.20 -9.35
N LEU A 930 3.93 -28.32 -9.46
CA LEU A 930 3.71 -29.55 -8.71
C LEU A 930 4.66 -29.70 -7.50
N THR A 931 5.93 -29.32 -7.64
CA THR A 931 7.00 -29.65 -6.67
C THR A 931 7.61 -28.44 -5.95
N ASP A 932 7.23 -27.23 -6.35
CA ASP A 932 7.90 -25.95 -6.05
C ASP A 932 9.33 -25.81 -6.59
N TRP A 933 9.86 -26.83 -7.29
CA TRP A 933 11.26 -26.85 -7.70
C TRP A 933 11.46 -26.36 -9.14
N ASN A 934 12.16 -25.24 -9.29
CA ASN A 934 12.52 -24.67 -10.58
C ASN A 934 13.76 -25.38 -11.16
N LEU A 935 13.52 -26.28 -12.12
CA LEU A 935 14.52 -27.10 -12.81
C LEU A 935 15.21 -26.38 -14.00
N SER A 936 15.10 -25.05 -14.11
CA SER A 936 15.69 -24.25 -15.21
C SER A 936 17.16 -24.57 -15.48
N SER A 937 17.98 -24.78 -14.45
CA SER A 937 19.39 -25.19 -14.59
C SER A 937 19.58 -26.53 -15.29
N THR A 938 18.63 -27.46 -15.14
CA THR A 938 18.63 -28.77 -15.80
C THR A 938 18.32 -28.63 -17.28
N TYR A 939 17.33 -27.82 -17.66
CA TYR A 939 17.07 -27.49 -19.07
C TYR A 939 18.21 -26.68 -19.70
N GLY A 940 18.83 -25.78 -18.92
CA GLY A 940 20.06 -25.09 -19.29
C GLY A 940 21.17 -26.06 -19.68
N LYS A 941 21.43 -27.07 -18.85
CA LYS A 941 22.42 -28.14 -19.09
C LYS A 941 22.13 -28.97 -20.36
N ILE A 942 20.86 -29.21 -20.70
CA ILE A 942 20.48 -29.86 -21.97
C ILE A 942 20.92 -29.00 -23.17
N CYS A 943 20.56 -27.71 -23.16
CA CYS A 943 20.97 -26.79 -24.22
C CYS A 943 22.49 -26.61 -24.26
N LEU A 944 23.14 -26.52 -23.12
CA LEU A 944 24.60 -26.45 -23.00
C LEU A 944 25.27 -27.59 -23.78
N PHE A 945 24.87 -28.84 -23.53
CA PHE A 945 25.41 -30.01 -24.20
C PHE A 945 25.10 -30.05 -25.70
N ILE A 946 23.85 -29.80 -26.09
CA ILE A 946 23.42 -29.82 -27.50
C ILE A 946 24.19 -28.75 -28.31
N PHE A 947 24.22 -27.51 -27.84
CA PHE A 947 24.77 -26.40 -28.60
C PHE A 947 26.31 -26.40 -28.60
N ALA A 948 26.96 -26.88 -27.53
CA ALA A 948 28.40 -27.16 -27.55
C ALA A 948 28.75 -28.23 -28.60
N SER A 949 27.95 -29.30 -28.71
CA SER A 949 28.17 -30.37 -29.69
C SER A 949 27.92 -29.93 -31.14
N LEU A 950 26.94 -29.04 -31.36
CA LEU A 950 26.64 -28.49 -32.68
C LEU A 950 27.73 -27.53 -33.20
N VAL A 951 28.30 -26.69 -32.32
CA VAL A 951 29.36 -25.73 -32.68
C VAL A 951 30.75 -26.39 -32.78
N ARG A 952 30.98 -27.49 -32.06
CA ARG A 952 32.24 -28.27 -32.05
C ARG A 952 33.43 -27.44 -31.60
N SER A 953 34.64 -27.78 -32.07
CA SER A 953 35.91 -27.39 -31.47
C SER A 953 36.22 -25.89 -31.46
N ASN A 954 35.64 -25.09 -32.36
CA ASN A 954 35.87 -23.64 -32.42
C ASN A 954 34.76 -22.88 -31.69
N GLY A 955 34.97 -22.55 -30.41
CA GLY A 955 34.05 -21.72 -29.63
C GLY A 955 32.94 -22.48 -28.90
N GLY A 956 32.87 -23.81 -29.04
CA GLY A 956 31.72 -24.60 -28.57
C GLY A 956 31.47 -24.55 -27.07
N VAL A 957 32.52 -24.38 -26.25
CA VAL A 957 32.37 -24.21 -24.79
C VAL A 957 31.59 -22.94 -24.46
N ILE A 958 32.00 -21.80 -25.04
CA ILE A 958 31.33 -20.50 -24.84
C ILE A 958 29.93 -20.49 -25.46
N ALA A 959 29.77 -21.09 -26.65
CA ALA A 959 28.46 -21.19 -27.31
C ALA A 959 27.47 -22.05 -26.49
N GLY A 960 27.90 -23.17 -25.93
CA GLY A 960 27.10 -24.00 -25.03
C GLY A 960 26.71 -23.26 -23.75
N LEU A 961 27.67 -22.59 -23.09
CA LEU A 961 27.42 -21.79 -21.89
C LEU A 961 26.48 -20.59 -22.15
N ALA A 962 26.56 -19.97 -23.33
CA ALA A 962 25.63 -18.92 -23.74
C ALA A 962 24.21 -19.47 -23.98
N ALA A 963 24.07 -20.58 -24.72
CA ALA A 963 22.78 -21.26 -24.94
C ALA A 963 22.16 -21.75 -23.62
N CYS A 964 23.00 -22.19 -22.66
CA CYS A 964 22.59 -22.51 -21.30
C CYS A 964 21.90 -21.31 -20.63
N GLY A 965 22.54 -20.15 -20.62
CA GLY A 965 22.01 -18.94 -19.98
C GLY A 965 20.76 -18.37 -20.65
N VAL A 966 20.67 -18.49 -21.99
CA VAL A 966 19.44 -18.20 -22.75
C VAL A 966 18.29 -19.08 -22.25
N MET A 967 18.52 -20.40 -22.17
CA MET A 967 17.47 -21.34 -21.76
C MET A 967 17.10 -21.18 -20.28
N MET A 968 18.07 -21.07 -19.38
CA MET A 968 17.83 -20.88 -17.93
C MET A 968 16.98 -19.65 -17.65
N SER A 969 17.29 -18.51 -18.28
CA SER A 969 16.57 -17.26 -18.09
C SER A 969 15.10 -17.37 -18.53
N ILE A 970 14.83 -17.87 -19.74
CA ILE A 970 13.45 -18.00 -20.24
C ILE A 970 12.65 -18.96 -19.38
N VAL A 971 13.23 -20.12 -19.09
CA VAL A 971 12.55 -21.24 -18.42
C VAL A 971 12.30 -20.94 -16.94
N SER A 972 13.16 -20.17 -16.29
CA SER A 972 12.91 -19.65 -14.93
C SER A 972 11.82 -18.58 -14.94
N THR A 973 12.02 -17.48 -15.70
CA THR A 973 11.10 -16.33 -15.67
C THR A 973 9.67 -16.70 -16.10
N ALA A 974 9.51 -17.71 -16.97
CA ALA A 974 8.20 -18.27 -17.30
C ALA A 974 7.52 -18.96 -16.11
N ALA A 975 8.27 -19.74 -15.32
CA ALA A 975 7.76 -20.42 -14.13
C ALA A 975 7.45 -19.42 -13.01
N ASP A 976 8.32 -18.44 -12.80
CA ASP A 976 8.16 -17.37 -11.81
C ASP A 976 6.89 -16.54 -12.11
N LEU A 977 6.61 -16.23 -13.39
CA LEU A 977 5.36 -15.59 -13.81
C LEU A 977 4.11 -16.48 -13.59
N MET A 978 4.18 -17.79 -13.83
CA MET A 978 3.05 -18.68 -13.55
C MET A 978 2.76 -18.77 -12.05
N GLN A 979 3.81 -18.77 -11.21
CA GLN A 979 3.70 -18.70 -9.76
C GLN A 979 3.05 -17.38 -9.31
N ASP A 980 3.48 -16.24 -9.83
CA ASP A 980 2.86 -14.94 -9.54
C ASP A 980 1.40 -14.85 -10.04
N PHE A 981 1.06 -15.51 -11.14
CA PHE A 981 -0.34 -15.65 -11.55
C PHE A 981 -1.16 -16.51 -10.59
N LYS A 982 -0.60 -17.58 -10.00
CA LYS A 982 -1.26 -18.32 -8.91
C LYS A 982 -1.46 -17.44 -7.69
N THR A 983 -0.45 -16.65 -7.31
CA THR A 983 -0.57 -15.68 -6.20
C THR A 983 -1.70 -14.69 -6.48
N GLY A 984 -1.71 -14.08 -7.67
CA GLY A 984 -2.73 -13.11 -8.07
C GLY A 984 -4.15 -13.69 -8.14
N TYR A 985 -4.30 -14.94 -8.61
CA TYR A 985 -5.57 -15.67 -8.58
C TYR A 985 -6.13 -15.78 -7.14
N LEU A 986 -5.29 -16.24 -6.21
CA LEU A 986 -5.69 -16.43 -4.81
C LEU A 986 -5.88 -15.11 -4.04
N THR A 987 -5.22 -14.01 -4.43
CA THR A 987 -5.39 -12.68 -3.78
C THR A 987 -6.45 -11.80 -4.42
N LEU A 988 -7.15 -12.28 -5.47
CA LEU A 988 -8.09 -11.52 -6.32
C LEU A 988 -7.44 -10.32 -7.03
N SER A 989 -6.16 -10.45 -7.41
CA SER A 989 -5.39 -9.41 -8.11
C SER A 989 -5.44 -9.57 -9.63
N SER A 990 -5.40 -8.45 -10.36
CA SER A 990 -5.46 -8.44 -11.82
C SER A 990 -4.22 -9.10 -12.47
N PRO A 991 -4.38 -10.09 -13.37
CA PRO A 991 -3.25 -10.71 -14.08
C PRO A 991 -2.45 -9.70 -14.93
N ARG A 992 -3.09 -8.67 -15.47
CA ARG A 992 -2.38 -7.56 -16.16
C ARG A 992 -1.44 -6.83 -15.22
N SER A 993 -1.84 -6.57 -13.97
CA SER A 993 -0.96 -5.97 -12.96
C SER A 993 0.21 -6.89 -12.61
N MET A 994 0.00 -8.20 -12.50
CA MET A 994 1.09 -9.15 -12.22
C MET A 994 2.13 -9.15 -13.35
N PHE A 995 1.67 -9.22 -14.61
CA PHE A 995 2.54 -9.19 -15.78
C PHE A 995 3.34 -7.87 -15.91
N VAL A 996 2.70 -6.72 -15.67
CA VAL A 996 3.40 -5.41 -15.66
C VAL A 996 4.40 -5.32 -14.49
N SER A 997 4.06 -5.86 -13.33
CA SER A 997 4.98 -5.92 -12.18
C SER A 997 6.20 -6.80 -12.46
N GLN A 998 6.00 -7.94 -13.11
CA GLN A 998 7.06 -8.82 -13.58
C GLN A 998 7.96 -8.15 -14.63
N LEU A 999 7.39 -7.40 -15.60
CA LEU A 999 8.17 -6.61 -16.55
C LEU A 999 9.08 -5.58 -15.84
N ILE A 1000 8.54 -4.84 -14.86
CA ILE A 1000 9.29 -3.83 -14.10
C ILE A 1000 10.38 -4.49 -13.26
N GLY A 1001 10.03 -5.54 -12.50
CA GLY A 1001 10.99 -6.23 -11.64
C GLY A 1001 12.08 -6.97 -12.42
N THR A 1002 11.76 -7.55 -13.58
CA THR A 1002 12.74 -8.11 -14.53
C THR A 1002 13.69 -7.01 -15.02
N ALA A 1003 13.17 -5.84 -15.42
CA ALA A 1003 14.00 -4.71 -15.84
C ALA A 1003 14.97 -4.23 -14.73
N LEU A 1004 14.49 -4.19 -13.49
CA LEU A 1004 15.31 -3.85 -12.33
C LEU A 1004 16.36 -4.93 -12.04
N GLY A 1005 15.98 -6.22 -12.06
CA GLY A 1005 16.90 -7.33 -11.82
C GLY A 1005 18.00 -7.46 -12.87
N CYS A 1006 17.71 -7.15 -14.14
CA CYS A 1006 18.70 -7.07 -15.23
C CYS A 1006 19.81 -6.05 -14.98
N VAL A 1007 19.62 -5.09 -14.05
CA VAL A 1007 20.62 -4.11 -13.63
C VAL A 1007 21.17 -4.45 -12.24
N ILE A 1008 20.29 -4.70 -11.26
CA ILE A 1008 20.64 -4.91 -9.86
C ILE A 1008 21.43 -6.20 -9.65
N ALA A 1009 21.06 -7.31 -10.28
CA ALA A 1009 21.75 -8.58 -10.06
C ALA A 1009 23.19 -8.57 -10.64
N PRO A 1010 23.44 -8.11 -11.88
CA PRO A 1010 24.81 -7.90 -12.37
C PRO A 1010 25.63 -6.91 -11.54
N LEU A 1011 25.04 -5.81 -11.04
CA LEU A 1011 25.73 -4.84 -10.17
C LEU A 1011 26.14 -5.47 -8.84
N THR A 1012 25.22 -6.20 -8.20
CA THR A 1012 25.46 -6.88 -6.92
C THR A 1012 26.56 -7.93 -7.07
N PHE A 1013 26.46 -8.79 -8.10
CA PHE A 1013 27.51 -9.76 -8.40
C PHE A 1013 28.85 -9.06 -8.70
N TRP A 1014 28.86 -7.99 -9.50
CA TRP A 1014 30.08 -7.27 -9.85
C TRP A 1014 30.78 -6.64 -8.62
N LEU A 1015 30.02 -6.12 -7.66
CA LEU A 1015 30.55 -5.62 -6.38
C LEU A 1015 31.24 -6.75 -5.60
N TYR A 1016 30.58 -7.89 -5.44
CA TYR A 1016 31.17 -9.05 -4.76
C TYR A 1016 32.39 -9.61 -5.52
N TRP A 1017 32.32 -9.72 -6.85
CA TRP A 1017 33.40 -10.17 -7.75
C TRP A 1017 34.62 -9.22 -7.74
N LYS A 1018 34.43 -7.96 -7.36
CA LYS A 1018 35.53 -6.99 -7.17
C LYS A 1018 36.06 -6.94 -5.74
N ALA A 1019 35.25 -7.26 -4.74
CA ALA A 1019 35.62 -7.19 -3.33
C ALA A 1019 36.22 -8.50 -2.77
N PHE A 1020 35.85 -9.65 -3.32
CA PHE A 1020 36.20 -10.97 -2.80
C PHE A 1020 36.74 -11.90 -3.89
N ASP A 1021 37.59 -12.86 -3.51
CA ASP A 1021 38.19 -13.82 -4.42
C ASP A 1021 37.24 -15.01 -4.74
N ILE A 1022 36.16 -14.71 -5.45
CA ILE A 1022 35.12 -15.68 -5.81
C ILE A 1022 35.70 -16.81 -6.67
N GLY A 1023 35.22 -18.03 -6.43
CA GLY A 1023 35.59 -19.22 -7.19
C GLY A 1023 36.95 -19.83 -6.83
N SER A 1024 37.63 -19.35 -5.78
CA SER A 1024 38.76 -20.07 -5.22
C SER A 1024 38.29 -21.34 -4.49
N PRO A 1025 38.94 -22.50 -4.68
CA PRO A 1025 38.65 -23.72 -3.92
C PRO A 1025 38.82 -23.54 -2.41
N ASP A 1026 39.82 -22.74 -2.01
CA ASP A 1026 40.20 -22.48 -0.62
C ASP A 1026 39.63 -21.15 -0.08
N GLY A 1027 38.79 -20.46 -0.87
CA GLY A 1027 38.19 -19.18 -0.51
C GLY A 1027 36.80 -19.33 0.13
N ALA A 1028 36.37 -18.31 0.87
CA ALA A 1028 35.04 -18.27 1.51
C ALA A 1028 33.87 -18.34 0.50
N TYR A 1029 34.08 -17.88 -0.74
CA TYR A 1029 33.08 -17.88 -1.81
C TYR A 1029 33.44 -18.89 -2.92
N LYS A 1030 33.50 -20.18 -2.56
CA LYS A 1030 33.71 -21.30 -3.51
C LYS A 1030 32.63 -21.27 -4.61
N ALA A 1031 32.98 -21.57 -5.86
CA ALA A 1031 32.04 -21.64 -6.99
C ALA A 1031 32.11 -23.00 -7.72
N PRO A 1032 31.84 -24.14 -7.05
CA PRO A 1032 32.01 -25.48 -7.65
C PRO A 1032 31.14 -25.70 -8.88
N TYR A 1033 29.96 -25.06 -8.95
CA TYR A 1033 29.09 -25.12 -10.13
C TYR A 1033 29.70 -24.46 -11.38
N ALA A 1034 30.62 -23.51 -11.25
CA ALA A 1034 31.31 -22.94 -12.41
C ALA A 1034 32.18 -23.98 -13.12
N VAL A 1035 32.95 -24.76 -12.34
CA VAL A 1035 33.79 -25.88 -12.83
C VAL A 1035 32.90 -26.92 -13.52
N ILE A 1036 31.86 -27.40 -12.81
CA ILE A 1036 30.89 -28.38 -13.33
C ILE A 1036 30.30 -27.94 -14.69
N PHE A 1037 29.82 -26.70 -14.81
CA PHE A 1037 29.23 -26.22 -16.06
C PHE A 1037 30.26 -26.09 -17.20
N ARG A 1038 31.52 -25.77 -16.89
CA ARG A 1038 32.60 -25.71 -17.89
C ARG A 1038 32.98 -27.12 -18.37
N GLU A 1039 33.13 -28.09 -17.47
CA GLU A 1039 33.37 -29.50 -17.81
C GLU A 1039 32.26 -30.09 -18.68
N MET A 1040 30.99 -29.82 -18.33
CA MET A 1040 29.84 -30.19 -19.16
C MET A 1040 29.96 -29.63 -20.58
N ALA A 1041 30.41 -28.39 -20.73
CA ALA A 1041 30.52 -27.75 -22.04
C ALA A 1041 31.67 -28.34 -22.87
N ILE A 1042 32.80 -28.66 -22.22
CA ILE A 1042 33.92 -29.38 -22.84
C ILE A 1042 33.49 -30.77 -23.35
N ILE A 1043 32.74 -31.53 -22.55
CA ILE A 1043 32.24 -32.85 -22.96
C ILE A 1043 31.16 -32.73 -24.03
N GLY A 1044 30.34 -31.67 -24.00
CA GLY A 1044 29.42 -31.33 -25.08
C GLY A 1044 30.13 -31.15 -26.42
N VAL A 1045 31.27 -30.45 -26.45
CA VAL A 1045 32.13 -30.32 -27.65
C VAL A 1045 32.65 -31.68 -28.14
N GLN A 1046 32.93 -32.63 -27.24
CA GLN A 1046 33.35 -34.00 -27.59
C GLN A 1046 32.19 -34.89 -28.07
N GLY A 1047 30.93 -34.53 -27.77
CA GLY A 1047 29.71 -35.20 -28.24
C GLY A 1047 29.26 -36.41 -27.41
N PHE A 1048 28.10 -36.96 -27.76
CA PHE A 1048 27.44 -38.06 -27.01
C PHE A 1048 28.27 -39.35 -26.91
N SER A 1049 29.27 -39.55 -27.78
CA SER A 1049 30.24 -40.65 -27.71
C SER A 1049 31.17 -40.59 -26.49
N SER A 1050 31.27 -39.44 -25.82
CA SER A 1050 32.09 -39.25 -24.61
C SER A 1050 31.33 -39.49 -23.30
N LEU A 1051 30.06 -39.90 -23.38
CA LEU A 1051 29.31 -40.33 -22.21
C LEU A 1051 29.70 -41.76 -21.78
N PRO A 1052 29.51 -42.13 -20.50
CA PRO A 1052 29.72 -43.49 -20.02
C PRO A 1052 28.96 -44.56 -20.83
N LYS A 1053 29.48 -45.81 -20.87
CA LYS A 1053 28.83 -46.91 -21.61
C LYS A 1053 27.40 -47.11 -21.13
N HIS A 1054 26.49 -47.47 -22.03
CA HIS A 1054 25.06 -47.69 -21.74
C HIS A 1054 24.26 -46.48 -21.18
N CYS A 1055 24.90 -45.34 -20.85
CA CYS A 1055 24.23 -44.17 -20.28
C CYS A 1055 23.04 -43.71 -21.13
N LEU A 1056 23.25 -43.53 -22.45
CA LEU A 1056 22.19 -43.13 -23.38
C LEU A 1056 21.07 -44.19 -23.49
N SER A 1057 21.40 -45.48 -23.47
CA SER A 1057 20.41 -46.57 -23.51
C SER A 1057 19.51 -46.57 -22.27
N ILE A 1058 20.10 -46.37 -21.09
CA ILE A 1058 19.36 -46.24 -19.82
C ILE A 1058 18.49 -44.98 -19.84
N CYS A 1059 19.01 -43.86 -20.34
CA CYS A 1059 18.24 -42.63 -20.55
C CYS A 1059 16.98 -42.85 -21.40
N CYS A 1060 17.10 -43.56 -22.53
CA CYS A 1060 15.95 -43.92 -23.36
C CYS A 1060 14.91 -44.79 -22.63
N VAL A 1061 15.34 -45.76 -21.82
CA VAL A 1061 14.43 -46.59 -21.00
C VAL A 1061 13.67 -45.72 -20.00
N PHE A 1062 14.36 -44.83 -19.28
CA PHE A 1062 13.72 -43.94 -18.32
C PHE A 1062 12.76 -42.94 -18.99
N PHE A 1063 13.13 -42.36 -20.14
CA PHE A 1063 12.26 -41.49 -20.94
C PHE A 1063 10.96 -42.19 -21.36
N ILE A 1064 11.06 -43.41 -21.90
CA ILE A 1064 9.88 -44.21 -22.28
C ILE A 1064 9.05 -44.57 -21.04
N SER A 1065 9.69 -44.92 -19.92
CA SER A 1065 8.99 -45.26 -18.68
C SER A 1065 8.15 -44.08 -18.15
N ALA A 1066 8.64 -42.84 -18.24
CA ALA A 1066 7.89 -41.65 -17.83
C ALA A 1066 6.61 -41.45 -18.67
N ILE A 1067 6.69 -41.69 -19.98
CA ILE A 1067 5.53 -41.65 -20.89
C ILE A 1067 4.54 -42.77 -20.53
N VAL A 1068 5.02 -43.99 -20.32
CA VAL A 1068 4.18 -45.15 -19.96
C VAL A 1068 3.48 -44.94 -18.62
N ILE A 1069 4.16 -44.42 -17.60
CA ILE A 1069 3.56 -44.13 -16.28
C ILE A 1069 2.42 -43.09 -16.42
N ASN A 1070 2.61 -42.04 -17.22
CA ASN A 1070 1.56 -41.05 -17.45
C ASN A 1070 0.38 -41.60 -18.30
N LEU A 1071 0.64 -42.43 -19.31
CA LEU A 1071 -0.42 -43.14 -20.05
C LEU A 1071 -1.24 -44.05 -19.14
N LEU A 1072 -0.59 -44.83 -18.28
CA LEU A 1072 -1.24 -45.67 -17.28
C LEU A 1072 -2.06 -44.84 -16.29
N LYS A 1073 -1.56 -43.67 -15.89
CA LYS A 1073 -2.28 -42.73 -15.01
C LYS A 1073 -3.56 -42.18 -15.65
N ASP A 1074 -3.52 -41.89 -16.95
CA ASP A 1074 -4.67 -41.36 -17.69
C ASP A 1074 -5.70 -42.43 -18.09
N TRP A 1075 -5.26 -43.67 -18.32
CA TRP A 1075 -6.16 -44.79 -18.66
C TRP A 1075 -6.77 -45.49 -17.44
N THR A 1076 -6.23 -45.29 -16.23
CA THR A 1076 -6.75 -45.94 -15.01
C THR A 1076 -7.82 -45.11 -14.30
N PRO A 1077 -8.82 -45.75 -13.63
CA PRO A 1077 -9.90 -45.04 -12.95
C PRO A 1077 -9.39 -44.09 -11.84
N PRO A 1078 -10.09 -42.97 -11.54
CA PRO A 1078 -9.69 -41.97 -10.53
C PRO A 1078 -9.48 -42.46 -9.09
N LYS A 1079 -9.89 -43.70 -8.77
CA LYS A 1079 -9.62 -44.34 -7.48
C LYS A 1079 -8.22 -44.98 -7.41
N VAL A 1080 -7.65 -45.35 -8.55
CA VAL A 1080 -6.34 -46.02 -8.68
C VAL A 1080 -5.27 -45.02 -9.16
N SER A 1081 -5.60 -44.14 -10.12
CA SER A 1081 -4.64 -43.18 -10.68
C SER A 1081 -4.09 -42.17 -9.67
N LYS A 1082 -4.75 -41.97 -8.52
CA LYS A 1082 -4.25 -41.19 -7.38
C LYS A 1082 -3.03 -41.78 -6.67
N PHE A 1083 -2.77 -43.08 -6.86
CA PHE A 1083 -1.61 -43.78 -6.28
C PHE A 1083 -0.48 -43.99 -7.29
N ILE A 1084 -0.70 -43.69 -8.57
CA ILE A 1084 0.34 -43.80 -9.60
C ILE A 1084 1.31 -42.62 -9.43
N PRO A 1085 2.62 -42.88 -9.30
CA PRO A 1085 3.59 -41.83 -9.02
C PRO A 1085 3.74 -40.86 -10.19
N ILE A 1086 4.33 -39.71 -9.93
CA ILE A 1086 4.55 -38.64 -10.90
C ILE A 1086 6.03 -38.66 -11.33
N PRO A 1087 6.36 -39.08 -12.57
CA PRO A 1087 7.74 -39.19 -13.03
C PRO A 1087 8.56 -37.90 -12.90
N MET A 1088 7.96 -36.73 -13.13
CA MET A 1088 8.60 -35.42 -12.88
C MET A 1088 9.08 -35.28 -11.42
N ALA A 1089 8.25 -35.66 -10.45
CA ALA A 1089 8.60 -35.61 -9.03
C ALA A 1089 9.61 -36.69 -8.63
N MET A 1090 9.52 -37.88 -9.23
CA MET A 1090 10.52 -38.95 -9.06
C MET A 1090 11.91 -38.57 -9.57
N ALA A 1091 12.02 -37.64 -10.52
CA ALA A 1091 13.29 -37.25 -11.12
C ALA A 1091 14.15 -36.32 -10.26
N VAL A 1092 13.54 -35.51 -9.39
CA VAL A 1092 14.25 -34.50 -8.58
C VAL A 1092 15.36 -35.12 -7.70
N PRO A 1093 15.15 -36.25 -6.99
CA PRO A 1093 16.20 -36.91 -6.21
C PRO A 1093 17.33 -37.54 -7.00
N PHE A 1094 17.12 -37.91 -8.27
CA PHE A 1094 18.20 -38.48 -9.08
C PHE A 1094 19.39 -37.50 -9.19
N TYR A 1095 19.10 -36.20 -9.13
CA TYR A 1095 20.09 -35.13 -9.14
C TYR A 1095 20.48 -34.64 -7.73
N ILE A 1096 19.52 -34.39 -6.82
CA ILE A 1096 19.80 -33.70 -5.55
C ILE A 1096 20.40 -34.62 -4.48
N GLY A 1097 19.83 -35.81 -4.26
CA GLY A 1097 20.13 -36.65 -3.08
C GLY A 1097 18.88 -37.28 -2.49
N ALA A 1098 19.02 -38.28 -1.62
CA ALA A 1098 17.89 -38.86 -0.90
C ALA A 1098 17.46 -38.04 0.33
N TYR A 1099 18.33 -37.18 0.86
CA TYR A 1099 18.09 -36.45 2.11
C TYR A 1099 16.85 -35.53 2.05
N PHE A 1100 16.77 -34.61 1.08
CA PHE A 1100 15.62 -33.72 0.96
C PHE A 1100 14.31 -34.48 0.69
N ALA A 1101 14.38 -35.67 0.08
CA ALA A 1101 13.22 -36.53 -0.15
C ALA A 1101 12.67 -37.09 1.18
N ILE A 1102 13.56 -37.41 2.12
CA ILE A 1102 13.20 -37.80 3.49
C ILE A 1102 12.55 -36.60 4.20
N ASP A 1103 13.16 -35.41 4.14
CA ASP A 1103 12.63 -34.19 4.80
C ASP A 1103 11.23 -33.79 4.26
N MET A 1104 11.03 -33.80 2.93
CA MET A 1104 9.71 -33.56 2.33
C MET A 1104 8.69 -34.64 2.70
N PHE A 1105 9.12 -35.91 2.78
CA PHE A 1105 8.24 -37.00 3.20
C PHE A 1105 7.83 -36.86 4.67
N VAL A 1106 8.74 -36.44 5.57
CA VAL A 1106 8.42 -36.09 6.96
C VAL A 1106 7.35 -35.01 7.03
N GLY A 1107 7.44 -33.96 6.21
CA GLY A 1107 6.38 -32.96 6.07
C GLY A 1107 5.02 -33.57 5.72
N THR A 1108 4.98 -34.49 4.75
CA THR A 1108 3.74 -35.19 4.37
C THR A 1108 3.20 -36.12 5.47
N VAL A 1109 4.07 -36.80 6.22
CA VAL A 1109 3.67 -37.63 7.36
C VAL A 1109 3.08 -36.78 8.49
N ILE A 1110 3.68 -35.62 8.78
CA ILE A 1110 3.14 -34.65 9.75
C ILE A 1110 1.74 -34.20 9.32
N LEU A 1111 1.56 -33.79 8.05
CA LEU A 1111 0.24 -33.39 7.54
C LEU A 1111 -0.78 -34.53 7.62
N PHE A 1112 -0.44 -35.73 7.13
CA PHE A 1112 -1.35 -36.87 7.11
C PHE A 1112 -1.80 -37.29 8.52
N VAL A 1113 -0.89 -37.28 9.50
CA VAL A 1113 -1.23 -37.55 10.91
C VAL A 1113 -2.11 -36.43 11.48
N TRP A 1114 -1.81 -35.16 11.17
CA TRP A 1114 -2.62 -34.01 11.60
C TRP A 1114 -4.03 -34.04 11.01
N GLU A 1115 -4.19 -34.35 9.72
CA GLU A 1115 -5.48 -34.54 9.06
C GLU A 1115 -6.31 -35.64 9.71
N ARG A 1116 -5.67 -36.74 10.14
CA ARG A 1116 -6.31 -37.85 10.85
C ARG A 1116 -6.75 -37.51 12.27
N ILE A 1117 -6.00 -36.66 12.97
CA ILE A 1117 -6.32 -36.22 14.34
C ILE A 1117 -7.40 -35.12 14.30
N ASN A 1118 -7.22 -34.10 13.48
CA ASN A 1118 -8.12 -32.97 13.37
C ASN A 1118 -7.99 -32.31 11.98
N LYS A 1119 -8.69 -32.88 10.99
CA LYS A 1119 -8.71 -32.39 9.62
C LYS A 1119 -8.93 -30.87 9.51
N LYS A 1120 -9.88 -30.33 10.27
CA LYS A 1120 -10.19 -28.89 10.20
C LYS A 1120 -9.00 -28.03 10.63
N ASP A 1121 -8.30 -28.42 11.68
CA ASP A 1121 -7.13 -27.69 12.20
C ASP A 1121 -5.92 -27.81 11.25
N ALA A 1122 -5.77 -28.95 10.56
CA ALA A 1122 -4.81 -29.11 9.49
C ALA A 1122 -5.14 -28.20 8.27
N ASP A 1123 -6.38 -28.25 7.77
CA ASP A 1123 -6.87 -27.39 6.68
C ASP A 1123 -6.69 -25.89 7.04
N ASP A 1124 -6.93 -25.52 8.31
CA ASP A 1124 -6.85 -24.16 8.84
C ASP A 1124 -5.40 -23.67 9.07
N PHE A 1125 -4.42 -24.53 9.40
CA PHE A 1125 -3.08 -24.09 9.84
C PHE A 1125 -1.87 -24.67 9.11
N ALA A 1126 -1.98 -25.74 8.32
CA ALA A 1126 -0.84 -26.39 7.67
C ALA A 1126 -0.05 -25.41 6.77
N GLY A 1127 -0.76 -24.65 5.92
CA GLY A 1127 -0.13 -23.63 5.08
C GLY A 1127 0.58 -22.52 5.87
N ALA A 1128 0.04 -22.12 7.03
CA ALA A 1128 0.66 -21.10 7.88
C ALA A 1128 1.91 -21.64 8.62
N MET A 1129 1.90 -22.90 9.05
CA MET A 1129 3.07 -23.60 9.60
C MET A 1129 4.17 -23.70 8.55
N ALA A 1130 3.84 -24.20 7.36
CA ALA A 1130 4.76 -24.39 6.26
C ALA A 1130 5.44 -23.09 5.81
N SER A 1131 4.65 -22.03 5.57
CA SER A 1131 5.18 -20.69 5.28
C SER A 1131 6.10 -20.18 6.39
N GLY A 1132 5.80 -20.48 7.66
CA GLY A 1132 6.65 -20.13 8.79
C GLY A 1132 8.01 -20.82 8.72
N LEU A 1133 8.02 -22.15 8.51
CA LEU A 1133 9.26 -22.93 8.40
C LEU A 1133 10.14 -22.44 7.23
N ILE A 1134 9.59 -22.35 6.02
CA ILE A 1134 10.32 -21.88 4.82
C ILE A 1134 10.87 -20.46 5.03
N CYS A 1135 10.06 -19.56 5.59
CA CYS A 1135 10.46 -18.17 5.77
C CYS A 1135 11.53 -17.99 6.86
N GLY A 1136 11.44 -18.70 7.98
CA GLY A 1136 12.40 -18.57 9.08
C GLY A 1136 13.80 -19.09 8.72
N ASP A 1137 13.85 -20.21 8.00
CA ASP A 1137 15.10 -20.76 7.44
C ASP A 1137 15.71 -19.80 6.40
N GLY A 1138 14.89 -19.33 5.45
CA GLY A 1138 15.31 -18.36 4.44
C GLY A 1138 15.84 -17.04 5.03
N ILE A 1139 15.23 -16.53 6.11
CA ILE A 1139 15.68 -15.28 6.78
C ILE A 1139 17.05 -15.46 7.47
N TRP A 1140 17.41 -16.65 7.95
CA TRP A 1140 18.71 -16.89 8.58
C TRP A 1140 19.90 -16.69 7.62
N THR A 1141 19.69 -16.80 6.31
CA THR A 1141 20.72 -16.55 5.28
C THR A 1141 21.30 -15.14 5.33
N VAL A 1142 20.55 -14.15 5.83
CA VAL A 1142 21.03 -12.75 5.95
C VAL A 1142 22.04 -12.61 7.10
N PRO A 1143 21.75 -13.00 8.35
CA PRO A 1143 22.76 -13.12 9.40
C PRO A 1143 23.99 -13.95 9.00
N SER A 1144 23.82 -15.14 8.39
CA SER A 1144 24.97 -15.98 8.04
C SER A 1144 25.86 -15.35 6.97
N ALA A 1145 25.28 -14.66 5.98
CA ALA A 1145 26.04 -13.88 5.00
C ALA A 1145 26.81 -12.72 5.65
N ILE A 1146 26.19 -12.01 6.61
CA ILE A 1146 26.85 -10.93 7.36
C ILE A 1146 28.03 -11.48 8.18
N LEU A 1147 27.85 -12.61 8.88
CA LEU A 1147 28.92 -13.27 9.64
C LEU A 1147 30.08 -13.69 8.72
N SER A 1148 29.78 -14.23 7.53
CA SER A 1148 30.78 -14.57 6.51
C SER A 1148 31.53 -13.34 5.98
N ILE A 1149 30.87 -12.20 5.80
CA ILE A 1149 31.52 -10.93 5.41
C ILE A 1149 32.52 -10.47 6.48
N PHE A 1150 32.20 -10.66 7.77
CA PHE A 1150 33.11 -10.41 8.89
C PHE A 1150 34.17 -11.51 9.10
N ARG A 1151 34.21 -12.54 8.24
CA ARG A 1151 35.09 -13.73 8.36
C ARG A 1151 34.93 -14.44 9.71
N ILE A 1152 33.70 -14.51 10.20
CA ILE A 1152 33.34 -15.26 11.40
C ILE A 1152 32.92 -16.66 10.95
N ASP A 1153 33.79 -17.63 11.22
CA ASP A 1153 33.51 -19.04 10.96
C ASP A 1153 32.56 -19.64 12.01
N PRO A 1154 31.74 -20.65 11.63
CA PRO A 1154 30.93 -21.41 12.57
C PRO A 1154 31.82 -22.14 13.60
N PRO A 1155 31.54 -21.99 14.92
CA PRO A 1155 32.54 -22.26 15.95
C PRO A 1155 32.72 -23.73 16.36
N ILE A 1156 31.74 -24.61 16.12
CA ILE A 1156 31.80 -26.00 16.58
C ILE A 1156 31.73 -26.96 15.41
N CYS A 1157 32.76 -27.80 15.28
CA CYS A 1157 32.73 -28.96 14.40
C CYS A 1157 32.14 -30.17 15.12
N MET A 1158 31.05 -30.72 14.60
CA MET A 1158 30.48 -32.00 15.04
C MET A 1158 30.77 -33.06 13.97
N SER A 1159 31.44 -34.15 14.31
CA SER A 1159 31.73 -35.24 13.37
C SER A 1159 31.21 -36.58 13.89
N PHE A 1160 30.82 -37.45 12.97
CA PHE A 1160 30.24 -38.76 13.28
C PHE A 1160 31.13 -39.86 12.68
N ALA A 1161 31.74 -40.65 13.56
CA ALA A 1161 32.66 -41.73 13.20
C ALA A 1161 32.08 -43.10 13.60
N SER A 1162 32.63 -44.18 13.04
CA SER A 1162 32.37 -45.53 13.55
C SER A 1162 32.99 -45.68 14.94
N SER A 1163 32.34 -46.47 15.81
CA SER A 1163 32.94 -46.93 17.09
C SER A 1163 34.24 -47.73 16.90
N SER A 1164 34.52 -48.19 15.68
CA SER A 1164 35.77 -48.87 15.29
C SER A 1164 36.85 -47.92 14.75
N SER A 1165 36.64 -46.61 14.78
CA SER A 1165 37.55 -45.58 14.23
C SER A 1165 37.99 -44.53 15.25
N THR A 1166 37.82 -44.83 16.54
CA THR A 1166 38.28 -44.06 17.71
C THR A 1166 39.22 -44.90 18.55
#